data_AF-A0ABD8B4F8-F1
#
_entry.id   AF-A0ABD8B4F8-F1
#
_cell.length_a   1.000
_cell.length_b   1.000
_cell.length_c   1.000
_cell.angle_alpha   90.00
_cell.angle_beta   90.00
_cell.angle_gamma   90.00
#
_symmetry.space_group_name_H-M   'P 1'
#
loop_
_entity.id
_entity.type
_entity.pdbx_description
1 polymer ?
#
loop_
_entity_poly.entity_id
_entity_poly.type
_entity_poly.pdbx_seq_one_letter_code
_entity_poly.pdbx_strand_id
1 'polypeptide(L)'
;MTALSLLSQHDADTRRDRLEVLTALIGGPEFDPVLRGGVLKIPPAHPVYPWNCTVPDCTRTRWRRYAMCSVHADQWQEAEARGMSRSHFLRTAEPLSVAEAPEEMTCQICPQRSAFSLQLVLCFRHHNRWLGHAKRHPGGGEAEFERWLAGQPSLPGYGECRADVCDELAASPLGLCGAHERGYIRVGRPGGARLPKNFFATYERHDRPVPVTCEDEVVFRAWCRAQLPVHRTGQVNLRGLRPLLRAELQWCMYVHGLQPIAVWHLTWVQSLADECQRRDVASLAGLDPSAFRRAYHQRMVQEMQQALRKIYFTPSDTRDAGYIETEHFGVRFPGRSSYVDLTCISQRWLRDLLWDHIAGVLRSPTCPRSAQPVDFVRRAGAELSAFLEAEAPGGGHDPAVLRGEHVHRFVADLRNRERLGLAFRGQARLDGKRSKVTENSRRLVFNYGRSLLRGALDSGSAEQIGLDRGFIAAMPVGGPGTPRSRNPFPDEVARALADEVNLQQLADSYDPHDRGLRDVWETIIVTGRRASEVIQLRLDCVGRYGGLPLLWHDQTKVGNLNAAVRIPDHLLDRLEERRQKTLTHYADRHVGRPPTPAERAHLALFPTDILNPDGRRALSYTWFHTGLRNWINDLDLGGHYVAHQARHTLATRLLRHGATLTHIRRYLGQLSDRMAEHYVHLTQSDLENVLQHVWVAGPGTTNPGELLTSNTTPLTREQAQALAIDLSRRSTPAEGGFCTFQPVVDGGACPWSLDCHNCDKFVLSGADLLYWRRKRE
;
A
#
# COMPACT_ATOMS: atom_id res chain seq x y z
N MET A 1 11.52 -19.64 -10.38
CA MET A 1 11.89 -19.53 -11.82
C MET A 1 10.74 -20.11 -12.67
N THR A 2 9.48 -19.84 -12.33
CA THR A 2 8.32 -20.69 -12.70
C THR A 2 7.00 -19.90 -12.72
N ALA A 3 6.95 -18.91 -13.61
CA ALA A 3 5.70 -18.26 -14.06
C ALA A 3 5.93 -17.63 -15.44
N LEU A 4 7.15 -17.15 -15.69
CA LEU A 4 7.60 -16.60 -16.97
C LEU A 4 7.76 -17.65 -18.08
N SER A 5 8.12 -18.89 -17.74
CA SER A 5 8.27 -19.97 -18.74
C SER A 5 6.94 -20.43 -19.36
N LEU A 6 5.79 -20.16 -18.71
CA LEU A 6 4.47 -20.51 -19.25
C LEU A 6 3.96 -19.47 -20.25
N LEU A 7 4.61 -18.31 -20.34
CA LEU A 7 4.23 -17.25 -21.28
C LEU A 7 4.71 -17.52 -22.71
N SER A 8 5.65 -18.45 -22.93
CA SER A 8 6.24 -18.70 -24.25
C SER A 8 5.68 -19.92 -25.00
N GLN A 9 4.84 -20.75 -24.39
CA GLN A 9 4.46 -22.07 -24.96
C GLN A 9 3.00 -22.23 -25.39
N HIS A 10 2.16 -21.21 -25.24
CA HIS A 10 0.77 -21.28 -25.68
C HIS A 10 0.53 -20.30 -26.83
N ASP A 11 0.60 -20.77 -28.07
CA ASP A 11 0.06 -20.10 -29.25
C ASP A 11 -0.84 -21.07 -30.01
N ALA A 12 -2.09 -20.67 -30.30
CA ALA A 12 -2.50 -20.32 -31.67
C ALA A 12 -4.02 -20.06 -31.85
N ASP A 13 -4.94 -20.70 -31.12
CA ASP A 13 -6.30 -20.85 -31.70
C ASP A 13 -7.50 -20.17 -31.02
N THR A 14 -7.33 -19.43 -29.91
CA THR A 14 -8.50 -18.80 -29.22
C THR A 14 -8.25 -17.46 -28.53
N ARG A 15 -7.07 -16.84 -28.67
CA ARG A 15 -6.75 -15.61 -27.93
C ARG A 15 -7.15 -14.37 -28.72
N ARG A 16 -8.00 -13.51 -28.11
CA ARG A 16 -8.28 -12.14 -28.57
C ARG A 16 -6.97 -11.45 -28.97
N ASP A 17 -6.99 -10.72 -30.09
CA ASP A 17 -5.85 -9.91 -30.48
C ASP A 17 -5.54 -8.92 -29.34
N ARG A 18 -4.37 -9.11 -28.71
CA ARG A 18 -3.93 -8.31 -27.56
C ARG A 18 -3.82 -6.84 -27.92
N LEU A 19 -3.45 -6.53 -29.16
CA LEU A 19 -3.36 -5.17 -29.64
C LEU A 19 -4.76 -4.57 -29.80
N GLU A 20 -5.72 -5.33 -30.33
CA GLU A 20 -7.12 -4.89 -30.43
C GLU A 20 -7.71 -4.57 -29.05
N VAL A 21 -7.53 -5.46 -28.07
CA VAL A 21 -7.99 -5.26 -26.69
C VAL A 21 -7.41 -4.00 -26.07
N LEU A 22 -6.09 -3.81 -26.19
CA LEU A 22 -5.43 -2.62 -25.65
C LEU A 22 -5.84 -1.34 -26.39
N THR A 23 -6.01 -1.40 -27.71
CA THR A 23 -6.44 -0.27 -28.52
C THR A 23 -7.84 0.20 -28.09
N ALA A 24 -8.77 -0.74 -27.86
CA ALA A 24 -10.10 -0.43 -27.35
C ALA A 24 -10.04 0.20 -25.95
N LEU A 25 -9.21 -0.33 -25.04
CA LEU A 25 -9.04 0.21 -23.69
C LEU A 25 -8.42 1.61 -23.67
N ILE A 26 -7.39 1.85 -24.48
CA ILE A 26 -6.71 3.16 -24.60
C ILE A 26 -7.63 4.20 -25.27
N GLY A 27 -8.45 3.76 -26.22
CA GLY A 27 -9.45 4.59 -26.89
C GLY A 27 -10.66 4.95 -26.02
N GLY A 28 -10.85 4.27 -24.89
CA GLY A 28 -11.97 4.51 -23.97
C GLY A 28 -11.91 5.89 -23.29
N PRO A 29 -13.06 6.48 -22.90
CA PRO A 29 -13.13 7.85 -22.40
C PRO A 29 -12.36 8.09 -21.09
N GLU A 30 -12.35 7.09 -20.20
CA GLU A 30 -11.68 7.15 -18.88
C GLU A 30 -10.15 7.07 -18.94
N PHE A 31 -9.59 6.74 -20.11
CA PHE A 31 -8.14 6.67 -20.28
C PHE A 31 -7.53 8.07 -20.25
N ASP A 32 -6.37 8.23 -19.61
CA ASP A 32 -5.73 9.55 -19.50
C ASP A 32 -5.30 10.07 -20.90
N PRO A 33 -5.81 11.21 -21.37
CA PRO A 33 -5.43 11.79 -22.66
C PRO A 33 -3.93 12.01 -22.83
N VAL A 34 -3.21 12.30 -21.73
CA VAL A 34 -1.77 12.54 -21.71
C VAL A 34 -0.99 11.29 -22.16
N LEU A 35 -1.58 10.09 -22.02
CA LEU A 35 -0.94 8.81 -22.30
C LEU A 35 -1.28 8.21 -23.69
N ARG A 36 -2.11 8.85 -24.52
CA ARG A 36 -2.61 8.25 -25.80
C ARG A 36 -1.66 8.38 -27.01
N GLY A 37 -0.75 9.35 -27.01
CA GLY A 37 0.13 9.68 -28.14
C GLY A 37 1.30 8.70 -28.40
N GLY A 38 2.03 8.90 -29.51
CA GLY A 38 3.34 8.25 -29.72
C GLY A 38 4.46 8.92 -28.93
N VAL A 39 4.27 10.19 -28.58
CA VAL A 39 5.09 10.94 -27.62
C VAL A 39 4.15 11.42 -26.52
N LEU A 40 4.40 10.96 -25.30
CA LEU A 40 3.60 11.28 -24.13
C LEU A 40 4.14 12.57 -23.52
N LYS A 41 3.36 13.65 -23.55
CA LYS A 41 3.74 14.97 -23.02
C LYS A 41 3.17 15.14 -21.62
N ILE A 42 3.97 14.83 -20.60
CA ILE A 42 3.53 14.81 -19.21
C ILE A 42 3.65 16.22 -18.61
N PRO A 43 2.60 16.78 -18.00
CA PRO A 43 2.66 18.06 -17.30
C PRO A 43 3.71 18.07 -16.17
N PRO A 44 4.39 19.21 -15.90
CA PRO A 44 5.44 19.29 -14.88
C PRO A 44 5.04 18.75 -13.49
N ALA A 45 3.87 19.17 -13.02
CA ALA A 45 3.31 18.81 -11.73
C ALA A 45 2.28 17.65 -11.83
N HIS A 46 2.41 16.76 -12.82
CA HIS A 46 1.53 15.60 -12.95
C HIS A 46 1.47 14.81 -11.62
N PRO A 47 0.28 14.41 -11.12
CA PRO A 47 0.14 13.83 -9.78
C PRO A 47 0.94 12.53 -9.56
N VAL A 48 0.99 11.66 -10.58
CA VAL A 48 1.70 10.37 -10.54
C VAL A 48 3.14 10.48 -11.07
N TYR A 49 3.32 11.17 -12.21
CA TYR A 49 4.60 11.32 -12.90
C TYR A 49 5.19 12.76 -12.86
N PRO A 50 5.34 13.40 -11.68
CA PRO A 50 5.92 14.74 -11.65
C PRO A 50 7.35 14.70 -12.20
N TRP A 51 7.81 15.83 -12.72
CA TRP A 51 9.20 15.96 -13.13
C TRP A 51 9.82 17.33 -12.84
N ASN A 52 9.05 18.34 -12.42
CA ASN A 52 9.61 19.60 -11.93
C ASN A 52 10.18 19.50 -10.51
N CYS A 53 11.12 20.36 -10.19
CA CYS A 53 11.58 20.60 -8.83
C CYS A 53 10.43 21.10 -7.94
N THR A 54 10.39 20.66 -6.68
CA THR A 54 9.42 21.15 -5.68
C THR A 54 9.72 22.54 -5.14
N VAL A 55 10.93 23.09 -5.37
CA VAL A 55 11.22 24.49 -5.00
C VAL A 55 10.35 25.40 -5.87
N PRO A 56 9.55 26.32 -5.29
CA PRO A 56 8.73 27.27 -6.04
C PRO A 56 9.55 28.00 -7.11
N ASP A 57 8.93 28.21 -8.27
CA ASP A 57 9.54 28.89 -9.43
C ASP A 57 10.82 28.25 -10.00
N CYS A 58 11.29 27.15 -9.42
CA CYS A 58 12.39 26.38 -9.98
C CYS A 58 11.89 25.61 -11.21
N THR A 59 12.52 25.90 -12.35
CA THR A 59 12.15 25.32 -13.65
C THR A 59 13.00 24.12 -14.03
N ARG A 60 13.86 23.65 -13.10
CA ARG A 60 14.71 22.47 -13.30
C ARG A 60 13.96 21.17 -13.03
N THR A 61 14.48 20.09 -13.64
CA THR A 61 13.98 18.73 -13.43
C THR A 61 14.32 18.20 -12.05
N ARG A 62 13.34 17.58 -11.38
CA ARG A 62 13.59 16.88 -10.12
C ARG A 62 14.48 15.66 -10.31
N TRP A 63 15.30 15.44 -9.31
CA TRP A 63 16.23 14.34 -9.17
C TRP A 63 15.79 13.39 -8.04
N ARG A 64 16.37 12.19 -8.07
CA ARG A 64 15.79 10.92 -7.58
C ARG A 64 15.24 10.90 -6.15
N ARG A 65 15.82 11.66 -5.21
CA ARG A 65 15.67 11.36 -3.77
C ARG A 65 14.85 12.36 -2.94
N TYR A 66 14.55 13.56 -3.46
CA TYR A 66 13.90 14.61 -2.65
C TYR A 66 12.77 15.34 -3.37
N ALA A 67 12.35 14.89 -4.56
CA ALA A 67 11.46 15.65 -5.43
C ALA A 67 11.99 17.06 -5.80
N MET A 68 13.26 17.33 -5.52
CA MET A 68 13.99 18.55 -5.84
C MET A 68 14.97 18.29 -6.98
N CYS A 69 15.43 19.31 -7.71
CA CYS A 69 16.53 19.16 -8.67
C CYS A 69 17.84 18.74 -7.98
N SER A 70 18.85 18.28 -8.73
CA SER A 70 20.10 17.81 -8.11
C SER A 70 20.76 18.86 -7.23
N VAL A 71 20.79 20.12 -7.67
CA VAL A 71 21.36 21.23 -6.89
C VAL A 71 20.58 21.48 -5.60
N HIS A 72 19.25 21.56 -5.68
CA HIS A 72 18.42 21.75 -4.50
C HIS A 72 18.43 20.54 -3.56
N ALA A 73 18.62 19.33 -4.09
CA ALA A 73 18.77 18.13 -3.28
C ALA A 73 20.05 18.17 -2.45
N ASP A 74 21.17 18.60 -3.03
CA ASP A 74 22.45 18.74 -2.34
C ASP A 74 22.37 19.87 -1.28
N GLN A 75 21.81 21.03 -1.66
CA GLN A 75 21.57 22.13 -0.73
C GLN A 75 20.63 21.74 0.42
N TRP A 76 19.61 20.93 0.14
CA TRP A 76 18.71 20.41 1.16
C TRP A 76 19.44 19.50 2.15
N GLN A 77 20.29 18.59 1.69
CA GLN A 77 21.06 17.72 2.58
C GLN A 77 21.95 18.51 3.54
N GLU A 78 22.59 19.57 3.06
CA GLU A 78 23.39 20.47 3.90
C GLU A 78 22.53 21.24 4.90
N ALA A 79 21.35 21.72 4.47
CA ALA A 79 20.42 22.44 5.34
C ALA A 79 19.81 21.52 6.41
N GLU A 80 19.42 20.31 6.04
CA GLU A 80 18.90 19.26 6.93
C GLU A 80 19.92 18.89 8.00
N ALA A 81 21.20 18.73 7.64
CA ALA A 81 22.28 18.47 8.58
C ALA A 81 22.51 19.61 9.58
N ARG A 82 22.10 20.84 9.25
CA ARG A 82 22.13 22.01 10.14
C ARG A 82 20.83 22.20 10.92
N GLY A 83 19.89 21.25 10.84
CA GLY A 83 18.60 21.29 11.54
C GLY A 83 17.56 22.21 10.90
N MET A 84 17.76 22.66 9.66
CA MET A 84 16.76 23.47 8.95
C MET A 84 15.54 22.62 8.59
N SER A 85 14.34 23.16 8.79
CA SER A 85 13.12 22.49 8.36
C SER A 85 12.98 22.50 6.83
N ARG A 86 12.33 21.46 6.29
CA ARG A 86 12.13 21.31 4.85
C ARG A 86 11.25 22.40 4.26
N SER A 87 10.21 22.81 4.97
CA SER A 87 9.37 23.95 4.56
C SER A 87 10.14 25.26 4.53
N HIS A 88 11.02 25.50 5.51
CA HIS A 88 11.86 26.70 5.50
C HIS A 88 12.78 26.69 4.28
N PHE A 89 13.49 25.59 4.04
CA PHE A 89 14.35 25.46 2.86
C PHE A 89 13.60 25.66 1.55
N LEU A 90 12.44 25.00 1.38
CA LEU A 90 11.66 25.12 0.14
C LEU A 90 11.18 26.56 -0.13
N ARG A 91 10.97 27.37 0.92
CA ARG A 91 10.56 28.78 0.77
C ARG A 91 11.72 29.74 0.53
N THR A 92 12.92 29.42 1.03
CA THR A 92 14.08 30.33 0.99
C THR A 92 15.10 29.97 -0.08
N ALA A 93 15.05 28.75 -0.62
CA ALA A 93 15.95 28.32 -1.69
C ALA A 93 15.70 29.12 -2.96
N GLU A 94 16.78 29.67 -3.53
CA GLU A 94 16.70 30.42 -4.78
C GLU A 94 16.25 29.52 -5.95
N PRO A 95 15.25 29.94 -6.73
CA PRO A 95 14.81 29.18 -7.88
C PRO A 95 15.90 29.19 -8.95
N LEU A 96 16.03 28.05 -9.65
CA LEU A 96 17.00 27.89 -10.72
C LEU A 96 16.29 27.85 -12.06
N SER A 97 16.87 28.53 -13.04
CA SER A 97 16.39 28.54 -14.43
C SER A 97 16.66 27.21 -15.14
N VAL A 98 15.94 27.03 -16.24
CA VAL A 98 15.97 25.84 -17.10
C VAL A 98 17.40 25.53 -17.53
N ALA A 99 17.87 24.32 -17.20
CA ALA A 99 19.14 23.81 -17.71
C ALA A 99 19.00 23.14 -19.08
N GLU A 100 17.82 22.59 -19.39
CA GLU A 100 17.49 21.88 -20.63
C GLU A 100 16.05 22.18 -21.04
N ALA A 101 15.83 22.61 -22.29
CA ALA A 101 14.48 22.90 -22.78
C ALA A 101 13.60 21.62 -22.82
N PRO A 102 12.35 21.67 -22.30
CA PRO A 102 11.41 20.55 -22.35
C PRO A 102 10.97 20.17 -23.77
N GLU A 103 11.02 21.13 -24.70
CA GLU A 103 10.69 20.94 -26.11
C GLU A 103 11.83 21.46 -26.99
N GLU A 104 11.84 21.06 -28.26
CA GLU A 104 12.71 21.70 -29.23
C GLU A 104 12.33 23.18 -29.35
N MET A 105 13.30 24.06 -29.14
CA MET A 105 13.12 25.49 -29.38
C MET A 105 13.58 25.83 -30.79
N THR A 106 12.83 26.70 -31.46
CA THR A 106 13.18 27.24 -32.76
C THR A 106 13.88 28.59 -32.60
N CYS A 107 14.69 28.97 -33.58
CA CYS A 107 15.33 30.27 -33.58
C CYS A 107 14.27 31.38 -33.63
N GLN A 108 14.43 32.40 -32.79
CA GLN A 108 13.52 33.57 -32.76
C GLN A 108 13.40 34.29 -34.13
N ILE A 109 14.43 34.15 -34.99
CA ILE A 109 14.45 34.72 -36.35
C ILE A 109 14.08 33.69 -37.42
N CYS A 110 14.33 32.39 -37.17
CA CYS A 110 14.16 31.30 -38.14
C CYS A 110 13.25 30.20 -37.56
N PRO A 111 11.94 30.25 -37.78
CA PRO A 111 11.01 29.23 -37.28
C PRO A 111 11.34 27.82 -37.76
N GLN A 112 11.98 27.70 -38.94
CA GLN A 112 12.36 26.44 -39.56
C GLN A 112 13.78 25.96 -39.16
N ARG A 113 14.38 26.54 -38.11
CA ARG A 113 15.70 26.11 -37.60
C ARG A 113 15.68 25.92 -36.10
N SER A 114 16.26 24.82 -35.63
CA SER A 114 16.50 24.57 -34.22
C SER A 114 17.37 25.66 -33.59
N ALA A 115 17.03 26.09 -32.39
CA ALA A 115 17.88 26.95 -31.56
C ALA A 115 19.11 26.16 -31.10
N PHE A 116 20.29 26.79 -31.22
CA PHE A 116 21.56 26.22 -30.79
C PHE A 116 21.85 26.47 -29.31
N SER A 117 21.35 27.59 -28.76
CA SER A 117 21.55 28.02 -27.37
C SER A 117 20.21 28.29 -26.70
N LEU A 118 20.05 27.84 -25.46
CA LEU A 118 18.86 28.10 -24.64
C LEU A 118 18.73 29.57 -24.23
N GLN A 119 19.86 30.27 -24.03
CA GLN A 119 19.87 31.65 -23.52
C GLN A 119 19.46 32.68 -24.56
N LEU A 120 19.91 32.49 -25.81
CA LEU A 120 19.67 33.46 -26.89
C LEU A 120 18.54 32.99 -27.81
N VAL A 121 18.21 31.69 -27.78
CA VAL A 121 17.19 31.08 -28.64
C VAL A 121 17.44 31.40 -30.11
N LEU A 122 18.70 31.33 -30.53
CA LEU A 122 19.15 31.59 -31.90
C LEU A 122 19.67 30.31 -32.55
N CYS A 123 19.46 30.17 -33.87
CA CYS A 123 20.14 29.12 -34.64
C CYS A 123 21.66 29.34 -34.61
N PHE A 124 22.43 28.30 -34.91
CA PHE A 124 23.91 28.37 -34.87
C PHE A 124 24.50 29.55 -35.67
N ARG A 125 23.89 29.90 -36.82
CA ARG A 125 24.33 31.03 -37.65
C ARG A 125 24.07 32.38 -37.00
N HIS A 126 22.84 32.62 -36.53
CA HIS A 126 22.49 33.85 -35.84
C HIS A 126 23.27 33.99 -34.53
N HIS A 127 23.48 32.90 -33.79
CA HIS A 127 24.31 32.88 -32.61
C HIS A 127 25.74 33.37 -32.89
N ASN A 128 26.40 32.83 -33.92
CA ASN A 128 27.75 33.26 -34.29
C ASN A 128 27.81 34.70 -34.83
N ARG A 129 26.79 35.15 -35.57
CA ARG A 129 26.69 36.55 -36.02
C ARG A 129 26.54 37.50 -34.83
N TRP A 130 25.73 37.13 -33.86
CA TRP A 130 25.57 37.88 -32.61
C TRP A 130 26.89 37.94 -31.83
N LEU A 131 27.56 36.80 -31.61
CA LEU A 131 28.88 36.80 -30.94
C LEU A 131 29.89 37.70 -31.67
N GLY A 132 29.88 37.71 -33.00
CA GLY A 132 30.70 38.61 -33.80
C GLY A 132 30.29 40.09 -33.69
N HIS A 133 29.00 40.37 -33.50
CA HIS A 133 28.48 41.72 -33.28
C HIS A 133 28.85 42.24 -31.88
N ALA A 134 28.54 41.45 -30.84
CA ALA A 134 28.82 41.78 -29.45
C ALA A 134 30.31 41.99 -29.17
N LYS A 135 31.20 41.27 -29.88
CA LYS A 135 32.65 41.53 -29.81
C LYS A 135 33.06 42.90 -30.35
N ARG A 136 32.33 43.45 -31.33
CA ARG A 136 32.60 44.77 -31.93
C ARG A 136 31.91 45.91 -31.17
N HIS A 137 30.90 45.58 -30.37
CA HIS A 137 30.13 46.53 -29.56
C HIS A 137 30.04 46.03 -28.11
N PRO A 138 31.15 46.06 -27.36
CA PRO A 138 31.12 45.64 -25.97
C PRO A 138 30.28 46.62 -25.14
N GLY A 139 29.28 46.10 -24.40
CA GLY A 139 28.55 46.84 -23.36
C GLY A 139 27.12 47.29 -23.69
N GLY A 140 26.54 47.02 -24.86
CA GLY A 140 25.19 47.48 -25.18
C GLY A 140 24.03 46.64 -24.64
N GLY A 141 24.32 45.55 -23.91
CA GLY A 141 23.33 44.79 -23.15
C GLY A 141 22.14 44.28 -23.96
N GLU A 142 20.98 44.16 -23.32
CA GLU A 142 19.75 43.60 -23.91
C GLU A 142 19.14 44.49 -25.01
N ALA A 143 19.21 45.82 -24.86
CA ALA A 143 18.68 46.75 -25.87
C ALA A 143 19.48 46.73 -27.19
N GLU A 144 20.77 46.40 -27.15
CA GLU A 144 21.55 46.15 -28.36
C GLU A 144 21.17 44.82 -29.01
N PHE A 145 20.93 43.78 -28.19
CA PHE A 145 20.49 42.48 -28.69
C PHE A 145 19.16 42.58 -29.45
N GLU A 146 18.16 43.26 -28.89
CA GLU A 146 16.86 43.48 -29.53
C GLU A 146 16.98 44.25 -30.85
N ARG A 147 17.76 45.33 -30.88
CA ARG A 147 18.01 46.08 -32.12
C ARG A 147 18.72 45.24 -33.18
N TRP A 148 19.70 44.43 -32.77
CA TRP A 148 20.39 43.54 -33.67
C TRP A 148 19.44 42.48 -34.25
N LEU A 149 18.58 41.91 -33.40
CA LEU A 149 17.62 40.85 -33.73
C LEU A 149 16.60 41.34 -34.76
N ALA A 150 16.05 42.55 -34.60
CA ALA A 150 15.12 43.18 -35.53
C ALA A 150 15.72 43.41 -36.93
N GLY A 151 17.05 43.59 -37.04
CA GLY A 151 17.76 43.80 -38.30
C GLY A 151 18.22 42.52 -39.01
N GLN A 152 17.95 41.34 -38.46
CA GLN A 152 18.44 40.09 -39.05
C GLN A 152 17.44 39.46 -40.04
N PRO A 153 17.92 38.99 -41.20
CA PRO A 153 17.08 38.23 -42.12
C PRO A 153 16.80 36.81 -41.58
N SER A 154 15.60 36.31 -41.88
CA SER A 154 15.26 34.89 -41.72
C SER A 154 15.97 34.04 -42.78
N LEU A 155 16.22 32.79 -42.43
CA LEU A 155 16.96 31.82 -43.23
C LEU A 155 16.11 30.55 -43.40
N PRO A 156 16.19 29.88 -44.57
CA PRO A 156 15.48 28.63 -44.80
C PRO A 156 15.98 27.53 -43.86
N GLY A 157 15.09 26.64 -43.46
CA GLY A 157 15.41 25.45 -42.65
C GLY A 157 16.13 24.37 -43.43
N TYR A 158 16.53 23.31 -42.72
CA TYR A 158 17.16 22.12 -43.32
C TYR A 158 16.20 20.92 -43.41
N GLY A 159 14.91 21.14 -43.12
CA GLY A 159 13.90 20.08 -43.00
C GLY A 159 13.89 19.41 -41.63
N GLU A 160 13.22 18.27 -41.55
CA GLU A 160 13.11 17.45 -40.34
C GLU A 160 14.28 16.46 -40.24
N CYS A 161 14.50 15.96 -39.03
CA CYS A 161 15.45 14.88 -38.78
C CYS A 161 15.05 13.62 -39.56
N ARG A 162 16.03 12.98 -40.20
CA ARG A 162 15.86 11.75 -40.99
C ARG A 162 15.73 10.48 -40.14
N ALA A 163 15.81 10.58 -38.81
CA ALA A 163 15.59 9.45 -37.92
C ALA A 163 14.07 9.24 -37.71
N ASP A 164 13.56 8.05 -38.04
CA ASP A 164 12.12 7.72 -38.04
C ASP A 164 11.37 8.01 -36.72
N VAL A 165 12.10 8.06 -35.60
CA VAL A 165 11.57 8.27 -34.25
C VAL A 165 11.61 9.74 -33.78
N CYS A 166 12.12 10.64 -34.62
CA CYS A 166 12.41 12.03 -34.30
C CYS A 166 11.61 12.99 -35.17
N ASP A 167 10.92 13.93 -34.54
CA ASP A 167 10.20 15.04 -35.18
C ASP A 167 10.92 16.39 -35.01
N GLU A 168 12.18 16.37 -34.58
CA GLU A 168 12.98 17.58 -34.41
C GLU A 168 13.51 18.08 -35.75
N LEU A 169 13.75 19.39 -35.83
CA LEU A 169 14.35 20.02 -36.99
C LEU A 169 15.81 19.57 -37.17
N ALA A 170 16.21 19.39 -38.43
CA ALA A 170 17.59 19.12 -38.76
C ALA A 170 18.46 20.34 -38.39
N ALA A 171 19.58 20.09 -37.70
CA ALA A 171 20.52 21.12 -37.29
C ALA A 171 21.45 21.56 -38.44
N SER A 172 21.53 20.75 -39.48
CA SER A 172 22.39 20.96 -40.65
C SER A 172 21.79 20.31 -41.91
N PRO A 173 22.31 20.62 -43.11
CA PRO A 173 21.89 19.96 -44.36
C PRO A 173 22.09 18.44 -44.39
N LEU A 174 22.79 17.86 -43.40
CA LEU A 174 22.88 16.40 -43.24
C LEU A 174 21.51 15.76 -42.97
N GLY A 175 20.52 16.55 -42.57
CA GLY A 175 19.17 16.07 -42.26
C GLY A 175 19.10 15.38 -40.90
N LEU A 176 19.97 15.71 -39.94
CA LEU A 176 19.93 15.16 -38.59
C LEU A 176 19.73 16.30 -37.58
N CYS A 177 18.92 16.09 -36.55
CA CYS A 177 18.86 17.03 -35.43
C CYS A 177 20.20 17.06 -34.67
N GLY A 178 20.42 18.07 -33.83
CA GLY A 178 21.70 18.23 -33.14
C GLY A 178 22.10 17.03 -32.28
N ALA A 179 21.13 16.31 -31.69
CA ALA A 179 21.39 15.13 -30.88
C ALA A 179 21.82 13.93 -31.74
N HIS A 180 21.08 13.63 -32.81
CA HIS A 180 21.42 12.54 -33.73
C HIS A 180 22.69 12.82 -34.52
N GLU A 181 22.96 14.07 -34.93
CA GLU A 181 24.21 14.43 -35.60
C GLU A 181 25.43 14.16 -34.69
N ARG A 182 25.37 14.54 -33.41
CA ARG A 182 26.43 14.20 -32.44
C ARG A 182 26.59 12.69 -32.26
N GLY A 183 25.47 11.96 -32.21
CA GLY A 183 25.47 10.49 -32.14
C GLY A 183 26.13 9.86 -33.36
N TYR A 184 25.76 10.32 -34.55
CA TYR A 184 26.27 9.89 -35.85
C TYR A 184 27.78 10.05 -35.95
N ILE A 185 28.29 11.22 -35.54
CA ILE A 185 29.73 11.52 -35.51
C ILE A 185 30.45 10.59 -34.52
N ARG A 186 29.88 10.40 -33.32
CA ARG A 186 30.50 9.60 -32.25
C ARG A 186 30.71 8.14 -32.64
N VAL A 187 29.80 7.57 -33.43
CA VAL A 187 29.88 6.17 -33.89
C VAL A 187 30.61 6.00 -35.22
N GLY A 188 31.34 7.03 -35.67
CA GLY A 188 32.22 6.93 -36.83
C GLY A 188 31.55 7.19 -38.19
N ARG A 189 30.38 7.83 -38.22
CA ARG A 189 29.63 8.21 -39.45
C ARG A 189 29.30 7.02 -40.39
N PRO A 190 28.45 6.07 -39.97
CA PRO A 190 28.00 4.98 -40.83
C PRO A 190 27.46 5.46 -42.19
N GLY A 191 27.91 4.86 -43.29
CA GLY A 191 27.56 5.29 -44.66
C GLY A 191 28.28 6.55 -45.16
N GLY A 192 29.17 7.13 -44.36
CA GLY A 192 30.08 8.20 -44.81
C GLY A 192 29.41 9.53 -45.17
N ALA A 193 28.18 9.80 -44.70
CA ALA A 193 27.49 11.06 -44.94
C ALA A 193 28.22 12.25 -44.30
N ARG A 194 28.62 13.24 -45.10
CA ARG A 194 29.45 14.37 -44.66
C ARG A 194 29.05 15.66 -45.34
N LEU A 195 29.31 16.75 -44.62
CA LEU A 195 29.20 18.12 -45.11
C LEU A 195 30.60 18.66 -45.44
N PRO A 196 30.73 19.56 -46.43
CA PRO A 196 31.96 20.28 -46.70
C PRO A 196 32.45 21.01 -45.45
N LYS A 197 33.77 21.07 -45.26
CA LYS A 197 34.36 21.93 -44.21
C LYS A 197 33.92 23.37 -44.47
N ASN A 198 33.53 24.08 -43.40
CA ASN A 198 33.06 25.47 -43.48
C ASN A 198 31.89 25.69 -44.46
N PHE A 199 31.00 24.71 -44.64
CA PHE A 199 29.89 24.82 -45.59
C PHE A 199 29.06 26.10 -45.42
N PHE A 200 28.92 26.59 -44.18
CA PHE A 200 28.26 27.86 -43.87
C PHE A 200 28.86 29.05 -44.63
N ALA A 201 30.19 29.17 -44.65
CA ALA A 201 30.88 30.30 -45.25
C ALA A 201 30.94 30.17 -46.79
N THR A 202 31.10 28.94 -47.28
CA THR A 202 31.35 28.67 -48.70
C THR A 202 30.08 28.56 -49.53
N TYR A 203 29.00 28.03 -48.95
CA TYR A 203 27.75 27.75 -49.67
C TYR A 203 26.60 28.61 -49.14
N GLU A 204 26.28 28.47 -47.86
CA GLU A 204 25.07 29.07 -47.27
C GLU A 204 25.12 30.61 -47.18
N ARG A 205 26.31 31.21 -47.08
CA ARG A 205 26.49 32.67 -47.13
C ARG A 205 26.17 33.27 -48.51
N HIS A 206 26.31 32.46 -49.56
CA HIS A 206 26.12 32.86 -50.96
C HIS A 206 24.84 32.26 -51.55
N ASP A 207 23.92 31.79 -50.68
CA ASP A 207 22.66 31.13 -51.05
C ASP A 207 22.84 29.97 -52.06
N ARG A 208 23.97 29.25 -51.94
CA ARG A 208 24.25 28.06 -52.75
C ARG A 208 23.80 26.80 -52.01
N PRO A 209 23.26 25.78 -52.71
CA PRO A 209 22.93 24.51 -52.10
C PRO A 209 24.20 23.84 -51.54
N VAL A 210 24.10 23.33 -50.31
CA VAL A 210 25.22 22.63 -49.64
C VAL A 210 25.25 21.19 -50.14
N PRO A 211 26.32 20.74 -50.83
CA PRO A 211 26.40 19.36 -51.29
C PRO A 211 26.62 18.43 -50.10
N VAL A 212 25.75 17.42 -49.94
CA VAL A 212 25.94 16.34 -48.97
C VAL A 212 26.54 15.15 -49.71
N THR A 213 27.73 14.71 -49.32
CA THR A 213 28.36 13.51 -49.88
C THR A 213 28.01 12.33 -48.99
N CYS A 214 27.51 11.23 -49.55
CA CYS A 214 27.26 9.98 -48.84
C CYS A 214 27.91 8.83 -49.61
N GLU A 215 28.82 8.11 -48.96
CA GLU A 215 29.54 6.98 -49.56
C GLU A 215 28.61 5.78 -49.76
N ASP A 216 27.75 5.51 -48.77
CA ASP A 216 26.74 4.45 -48.80
C ASP A 216 25.44 4.95 -48.14
N GLU A 217 24.49 5.34 -48.99
CA GLU A 217 23.17 5.86 -48.57
C GLU A 217 22.32 4.78 -47.89
N VAL A 218 22.51 3.50 -48.19
CA VAL A 218 21.76 2.40 -47.58
C VAL A 218 22.19 2.24 -46.13
N VAL A 219 23.49 2.22 -45.86
CA VAL A 219 24.03 2.15 -44.50
C VAL A 219 23.66 3.38 -43.68
N PHE A 220 23.70 4.58 -44.28
CA PHE A 220 23.25 5.80 -43.60
C PHE A 220 21.77 5.73 -43.21
N ARG A 221 20.88 5.34 -44.14
CA ARG A 221 19.45 5.18 -43.85
C ARG A 221 19.18 4.09 -42.82
N ALA A 222 19.85 2.95 -42.90
CA ALA A 222 19.72 1.88 -41.92
C ALA A 222 20.13 2.36 -40.51
N TRP A 223 21.20 3.16 -40.41
CA TRP A 223 21.58 3.80 -39.17
C TRP A 223 20.50 4.76 -38.66
N CYS A 224 19.92 5.62 -39.51
CA CYS A 224 18.85 6.53 -39.13
C CYS A 224 17.61 5.79 -38.57
N ARG A 225 17.21 4.67 -39.20
CA ARG A 225 16.08 3.85 -38.76
C ARG A 225 16.32 3.17 -37.41
N ALA A 226 17.57 2.81 -37.12
CA ALA A 226 17.95 2.16 -35.87
C ALA A 226 18.13 3.13 -34.68
N GLN A 227 17.92 4.44 -34.89
CA GLN A 227 18.13 5.41 -33.83
C GLN A 227 17.03 5.36 -32.77
N LEU A 228 17.43 5.76 -31.56
CA LEU A 228 16.53 5.98 -30.44
C LEU A 228 15.97 7.41 -30.46
N PRO A 229 14.79 7.62 -29.88
CA PRO A 229 14.24 8.94 -29.64
C PRO A 229 15.21 9.90 -28.94
N VAL A 230 15.10 11.19 -29.23
CA VAL A 230 15.75 12.23 -28.42
C VAL A 230 15.03 12.33 -27.08
N HIS A 231 15.80 12.30 -26.00
CA HIS A 231 15.25 12.41 -24.65
C HIS A 231 14.90 13.86 -24.36
N ARG A 232 13.64 14.11 -24.04
CA ARG A 232 13.14 15.42 -23.66
C ARG A 232 12.54 15.37 -22.27
N THR A 233 12.81 16.41 -21.50
CA THR A 233 12.26 16.55 -20.15
C THR A 233 10.73 16.58 -20.22
N GLY A 234 10.09 15.81 -19.34
CA GLY A 234 8.64 15.72 -19.31
C GLY A 234 8.01 14.90 -20.43
N GLN A 235 8.82 14.25 -21.27
CA GLN A 235 8.32 13.42 -22.36
C GLN A 235 8.72 11.95 -22.21
N VAL A 236 7.85 11.07 -22.70
CA VAL A 236 8.18 9.67 -23.00
C VAL A 236 7.86 9.42 -24.47
N ASN A 237 8.89 9.29 -25.29
CA ASN A 237 8.76 8.99 -26.71
C ASN A 237 8.76 7.47 -26.90
N LEU A 238 7.62 6.95 -27.37
CA LEU A 238 7.35 5.53 -27.64
C LEU A 238 7.37 5.23 -29.16
N ARG A 239 7.77 6.19 -30.01
CA ARG A 239 7.96 5.94 -31.45
C ARG A 239 9.11 4.94 -31.65
N GLY A 240 8.99 4.13 -32.69
CA GLY A 240 9.96 3.06 -32.99
C GLY A 240 9.72 1.76 -32.22
N LEU A 241 8.84 1.74 -31.23
CA LEU A 241 8.37 0.51 -30.61
C LEU A 241 7.35 -0.21 -31.50
N ARG A 242 7.33 -1.54 -31.43
CA ARG A 242 6.27 -2.35 -32.03
C ARG A 242 4.89 -1.92 -31.48
N PRO A 243 3.81 -1.92 -32.30
CA PRO A 243 2.51 -1.39 -31.88
C PRO A 243 1.97 -1.99 -30.57
N LEU A 244 2.10 -3.31 -30.39
CA LEU A 244 1.68 -4.00 -29.17
C LEU A 244 2.45 -3.53 -27.94
N LEU A 245 3.80 -3.50 -28.01
CA LEU A 245 4.64 -3.04 -26.91
C LEU A 245 4.35 -1.59 -26.52
N ARG A 246 4.12 -0.71 -27.51
CA ARG A 246 3.71 0.67 -27.26
C ARG A 246 2.39 0.70 -26.47
N ALA A 247 1.38 -0.02 -26.92
CA ALA A 247 0.07 -0.08 -26.26
C ALA A 247 0.19 -0.65 -24.84
N GLU A 248 1.03 -1.66 -24.62
CA GLU A 248 1.29 -2.23 -23.29
C GLU A 248 1.90 -1.20 -22.34
N LEU A 249 2.90 -0.43 -22.78
CA LEU A 249 3.51 0.62 -21.96
C LEU A 249 2.50 1.72 -21.61
N GLN A 250 1.69 2.16 -22.57
CA GLN A 250 0.63 3.16 -22.35
C GLN A 250 -0.39 2.66 -21.32
N TRP A 251 -0.90 1.44 -21.50
CA TRP A 251 -1.85 0.83 -20.58
C TRP A 251 -1.28 0.66 -19.18
N CYS A 252 -0.05 0.15 -19.06
CA CYS A 252 0.55 -0.06 -17.76
C CYS A 252 0.87 1.25 -17.03
N MET A 253 1.26 2.31 -17.75
CA MET A 253 1.40 3.65 -17.17
C MET A 253 0.05 4.18 -16.67
N TYR A 254 -1.04 3.94 -17.39
CA TYR A 254 -2.37 4.32 -16.92
C TYR A 254 -2.76 3.56 -15.64
N VAL A 255 -2.65 2.22 -15.64
CA VAL A 255 -2.96 1.39 -14.47
C VAL A 255 -2.09 1.75 -13.26
N HIS A 256 -0.80 2.01 -13.46
CA HIS A 256 0.09 2.48 -12.41
C HIS A 256 -0.38 3.83 -11.84
N GLY A 257 -0.89 4.72 -12.69
CA GLY A 257 -1.41 6.02 -12.26
C GLY A 257 -2.67 5.94 -11.40
N LEU A 258 -3.49 4.91 -11.59
CA LEU A 258 -4.68 4.68 -10.75
C LEU A 258 -4.30 4.23 -9.34
N GLN A 259 -3.23 3.44 -9.19
CA GLN A 259 -2.78 2.87 -7.91
C GLN A 259 -1.25 2.79 -7.82
N PRO A 260 -0.55 3.92 -7.60
CA PRO A 260 0.90 3.94 -7.59
C PRO A 260 1.46 3.22 -6.36
N ILE A 261 2.05 2.05 -6.56
CA ILE A 261 2.72 1.25 -5.52
C ILE A 261 4.24 1.49 -5.46
N ALA A 262 4.80 2.06 -6.53
CA ALA A 262 6.22 2.40 -6.73
C ALA A 262 6.34 3.79 -7.36
N VAL A 263 7.53 4.41 -7.35
CA VAL A 263 7.78 5.63 -8.14
C VAL A 263 8.37 5.23 -9.49
N TRP A 264 7.71 5.66 -10.56
CA TRP A 264 8.21 5.53 -11.93
C TRP A 264 8.63 6.91 -12.44
N HIS A 265 9.94 7.19 -12.43
CA HIS A 265 10.46 8.40 -13.07
C HIS A 265 10.32 8.29 -14.59
N LEU A 266 9.96 9.38 -15.27
CA LEU A 266 9.83 9.38 -16.72
C LEU A 266 11.13 8.95 -17.43
N THR A 267 12.29 9.32 -16.89
CA THR A 267 13.59 8.86 -17.39
C THR A 267 13.79 7.35 -17.27
N TRP A 268 13.18 6.70 -16.28
CA TRP A 268 13.23 5.24 -16.14
C TRP A 268 12.31 4.56 -17.14
N VAL A 269 11.12 5.14 -17.36
CA VAL A 269 10.17 4.68 -18.38
C VAL A 269 10.77 4.82 -19.78
N GLN A 270 11.33 5.99 -20.13
CA GLN A 270 12.02 6.19 -21.40
C GLN A 270 13.21 5.21 -21.54
N SER A 271 14.04 5.09 -20.52
CA SER A 271 15.18 4.16 -20.56
C SER A 271 14.75 2.70 -20.68
N LEU A 272 13.55 2.32 -20.22
CA LEU A 272 12.98 0.99 -20.41
C LEU A 272 12.52 0.83 -21.87
N ALA A 273 11.79 1.80 -22.40
CA ALA A 273 11.35 1.82 -23.80
C ALA A 273 12.55 1.69 -24.76
N ASP A 274 13.61 2.48 -24.55
CA ASP A 274 14.84 2.41 -25.33
C ASP A 274 15.49 1.01 -25.29
N GLU A 275 15.55 0.40 -24.11
CA GLU A 275 16.13 -0.93 -23.92
C GLU A 275 15.29 -2.00 -24.64
N CYS A 276 13.96 -1.88 -24.60
CA CYS A 276 13.06 -2.76 -25.34
C CYS A 276 13.20 -2.57 -26.86
N GLN A 277 13.35 -1.33 -27.35
CA GLN A 277 13.59 -1.04 -28.77
C GLN A 277 14.91 -1.67 -29.25
N ARG A 278 16.01 -1.47 -28.51
CA ARG A 278 17.33 -2.05 -28.85
C ARG A 278 17.31 -3.58 -28.95
N ARG A 279 16.43 -4.22 -28.17
CA ARG A 279 16.28 -5.67 -28.10
C ARG A 279 15.19 -6.22 -29.02
N ASP A 280 14.52 -5.35 -29.77
CA ASP A 280 13.38 -5.69 -30.63
C ASP A 280 12.29 -6.50 -29.90
N VAL A 281 11.95 -6.07 -28.68
CA VAL A 281 10.94 -6.72 -27.86
C VAL A 281 9.56 -6.55 -28.50
N ALA A 282 8.86 -7.67 -28.74
CA ALA A 282 7.51 -7.67 -29.28
C ALA A 282 6.42 -7.38 -28.23
N SER A 283 6.60 -7.87 -27.00
CA SER A 283 5.64 -7.74 -25.90
C SER A 283 6.34 -7.90 -24.55
N LEU A 284 5.86 -7.18 -23.53
CA LEU A 284 6.26 -7.29 -22.14
C LEU A 284 5.70 -8.55 -21.47
N ALA A 285 4.57 -9.07 -21.93
CA ALA A 285 3.86 -10.15 -21.22
C ALA A 285 4.72 -11.40 -21.03
N GLY A 286 5.55 -11.77 -22.01
CA GLY A 286 6.44 -12.94 -21.95
C GLY A 286 7.91 -12.64 -21.65
N LEU A 287 8.25 -11.37 -21.39
CA LEU A 287 9.64 -10.95 -21.25
C LEU A 287 10.20 -11.32 -19.88
N ASP A 288 11.30 -12.06 -19.81
CA ASP A 288 11.96 -12.30 -18.51
C ASP A 288 12.49 -10.97 -17.94
N PRO A 289 12.00 -10.49 -16.77
CA PRO A 289 12.50 -9.27 -16.15
C PRO A 289 13.99 -9.35 -15.84
N SER A 290 14.55 -10.55 -15.65
CA SER A 290 15.99 -10.74 -15.40
C SER A 290 16.86 -10.29 -16.58
N ALA A 291 16.28 -10.16 -17.79
CA ALA A 291 16.95 -9.65 -18.97
C ALA A 291 17.44 -8.19 -18.79
N PHE A 292 16.84 -7.43 -17.88
CA PHE A 292 17.22 -6.06 -17.57
C PHE A 292 18.28 -6.03 -16.46
N ARG A 293 19.38 -5.31 -16.69
CA ARG A 293 20.47 -5.18 -15.70
C ARG A 293 20.06 -4.39 -14.45
N ARG A 294 19.11 -3.46 -14.57
CA ARG A 294 18.75 -2.51 -13.51
C ARG A 294 17.56 -3.02 -12.71
N ALA A 295 17.71 -3.17 -11.39
CA ALA A 295 16.66 -3.71 -10.50
C ALA A 295 15.31 -2.97 -10.61
N TYR A 296 15.32 -1.66 -10.81
CA TYR A 296 14.07 -0.89 -10.99
C TYR A 296 13.36 -1.21 -12.31
N HIS A 297 14.09 -1.52 -13.38
CA HIS A 297 13.49 -1.98 -14.64
C HIS A 297 12.87 -3.36 -14.47
N GLN A 298 13.56 -4.28 -13.77
CA GLN A 298 12.99 -5.60 -13.47
C GLN A 298 11.67 -5.47 -12.71
N ARG A 299 11.64 -4.61 -11.69
CA ARG A 299 10.44 -4.35 -10.88
C ARG A 299 9.32 -3.68 -11.68
N MET A 300 9.64 -2.68 -12.50
CA MET A 300 8.67 -2.06 -13.40
C MET A 300 8.04 -3.08 -14.34
N VAL A 301 8.85 -3.92 -14.99
CA VAL A 301 8.34 -4.96 -15.90
C VAL A 301 7.48 -5.98 -15.15
N GLN A 302 7.85 -6.40 -13.94
CA GLN A 302 7.02 -7.27 -13.11
C GLN A 302 5.66 -6.64 -12.77
N GLU A 303 5.63 -5.34 -12.45
CA GLU A 303 4.39 -4.61 -12.19
C GLU A 303 3.54 -4.48 -13.47
N MET A 304 4.17 -4.17 -14.61
CA MET A 304 3.51 -4.12 -15.93
C MET A 304 2.90 -5.47 -16.30
N GLN A 305 3.65 -6.56 -16.14
CA GLN A 305 3.18 -7.92 -16.40
C GLN A 305 2.00 -8.31 -15.51
N GLN A 306 1.99 -7.90 -14.24
CA GLN A 306 0.85 -8.12 -13.35
C GLN A 306 -0.39 -7.37 -13.83
N ALA A 307 -0.25 -6.17 -14.38
CA ALA A 307 -1.38 -5.42 -14.96
C ALA A 307 -1.87 -6.07 -16.26
N LEU A 308 -0.96 -6.47 -17.16
CA LEU A 308 -1.31 -7.11 -18.44
C LEU A 308 -1.96 -8.48 -18.24
N ARG A 309 -1.50 -9.28 -17.26
CA ARG A 309 -2.08 -10.60 -17.00
C ARG A 309 -3.59 -10.55 -16.70
N LYS A 310 -4.07 -9.48 -16.06
CA LYS A 310 -5.49 -9.32 -15.72
C LYS A 310 -6.38 -9.15 -16.95
N ILE A 311 -5.85 -8.58 -18.03
CA ILE A 311 -6.58 -8.32 -19.28
C ILE A 311 -6.34 -9.39 -20.35
N TYR A 312 -5.17 -10.04 -20.33
CA TYR A 312 -4.78 -11.01 -21.36
C TYR A 312 -5.29 -12.41 -21.12
N PHE A 313 -5.66 -12.74 -19.88
CA PHE A 313 -6.14 -14.05 -19.52
C PHE A 313 -7.56 -13.94 -18.97
N THR A 314 -8.44 -14.79 -19.49
CA THR A 314 -9.78 -15.00 -18.93
C THR A 314 -9.70 -15.91 -17.70
N PRO A 315 -10.76 -15.98 -16.88
CA PRO A 315 -10.81 -16.96 -15.79
C PRO A 315 -10.52 -18.40 -16.26
N SER A 316 -11.05 -18.80 -17.44
CA SER A 316 -10.79 -20.12 -18.02
C SER A 316 -9.29 -20.34 -18.30
N ASP A 317 -8.62 -19.35 -18.89
CA ASP A 317 -7.19 -19.44 -19.15
C ASP A 317 -6.38 -19.59 -17.85
N THR A 318 -6.77 -18.88 -16.79
CA THR A 318 -6.07 -18.98 -15.49
C THR A 318 -6.26 -20.36 -14.85
N ARG A 319 -7.46 -20.95 -15.01
CA ARG A 319 -7.78 -22.31 -14.55
C ARG A 319 -6.84 -23.32 -15.21
N ASP A 320 -6.74 -23.28 -16.53
CA ASP A 320 -5.86 -24.16 -17.30
C ASP A 320 -4.38 -23.95 -16.98
N ALA A 321 -3.96 -22.69 -16.79
CA ALA A 321 -2.58 -22.34 -16.42
C ALA A 321 -2.23 -22.67 -14.96
N GLY A 322 -3.20 -23.06 -14.12
CA GLY A 322 -2.95 -23.47 -12.73
C GLY A 322 -2.71 -22.32 -11.76
N TYR A 323 -3.38 -21.19 -11.95
CA TYR A 323 -3.40 -20.08 -10.98
C TYR A 323 -4.78 -19.43 -10.93
N ILE A 324 -5.05 -18.64 -9.89
CA ILE A 324 -6.26 -17.81 -9.83
C ILE A 324 -5.90 -16.34 -9.65
N GLU A 325 -6.56 -15.48 -10.43
CA GLU A 325 -6.43 -14.02 -10.40
C GLU A 325 -7.69 -13.45 -9.74
N THR A 326 -7.61 -13.09 -8.45
CA THR A 326 -8.80 -12.75 -7.65
C THR A 326 -9.54 -11.52 -8.15
N GLU A 327 -8.84 -10.61 -8.85
CA GLU A 327 -9.43 -9.41 -9.44
C GLU A 327 -10.32 -9.72 -10.65
N HIS A 328 -10.21 -10.88 -11.30
CA HIS A 328 -11.20 -11.34 -12.28
C HIS A 328 -12.60 -11.52 -11.68
N PHE A 329 -12.67 -11.63 -10.35
CA PHE A 329 -13.91 -11.75 -9.58
C PHE A 329 -14.24 -10.45 -8.82
N GLY A 330 -13.53 -9.35 -9.09
CA GLY A 330 -13.71 -8.07 -8.40
C GLY A 330 -13.14 -8.02 -6.98
N VAL A 331 -12.32 -9.00 -6.58
CA VAL A 331 -11.80 -9.11 -5.21
C VAL A 331 -10.32 -8.75 -5.15
N ARG A 332 -9.99 -7.70 -4.39
CA ARG A 332 -8.61 -7.32 -4.06
C ARG A 332 -8.39 -7.36 -2.54
N PHE A 333 -7.62 -8.34 -2.09
CA PHE A 333 -7.25 -8.43 -0.67
C PHE A 333 -6.23 -7.35 -0.29
N PRO A 334 -6.43 -6.60 0.81
CA PRO A 334 -5.49 -5.57 1.24
C PRO A 334 -4.07 -6.10 1.46
N GLY A 335 -3.07 -5.42 0.90
CA GLY A 335 -1.65 -5.76 1.07
C GLY A 335 -1.23 -7.11 0.45
N ARG A 336 -2.05 -7.69 -0.43
CA ARG A 336 -1.74 -8.96 -1.11
C ARG A 336 -1.80 -8.79 -2.63
N SER A 337 -1.01 -9.60 -3.33
CA SER A 337 -1.19 -9.78 -4.78
C SER A 337 -2.51 -10.51 -5.02
N SER A 338 -3.18 -10.16 -6.10
CA SER A 338 -4.37 -10.84 -6.58
C SER A 338 -4.05 -12.19 -7.26
N TYR A 339 -2.77 -12.44 -7.56
CA TYR A 339 -2.32 -13.72 -8.09
C TYR A 339 -2.08 -14.75 -6.99
N VAL A 340 -2.75 -15.90 -7.13
CA VAL A 340 -2.56 -17.07 -6.28
C VAL A 340 -2.18 -18.26 -7.15
N ASP A 341 -0.91 -18.62 -7.06
CA ASP A 341 -0.33 -19.79 -7.73
C ASP A 341 -0.89 -21.11 -7.16
N LEU A 342 -1.39 -22.00 -8.01
CA LEU A 342 -1.86 -23.33 -7.64
C LEU A 342 -0.97 -24.46 -8.22
N THR A 343 0.12 -24.12 -8.91
CA THR A 343 1.02 -25.09 -9.55
C THR A 343 1.79 -25.97 -8.57
N CYS A 344 1.78 -25.61 -7.27
CA CYS A 344 2.26 -26.49 -6.20
C CYS A 344 1.42 -27.77 -6.00
N ILE A 345 0.29 -27.91 -6.71
CA ILE A 345 -0.54 -29.12 -6.75
C ILE A 345 -0.29 -29.82 -8.08
N SER A 346 0.27 -31.03 -8.03
CA SER A 346 0.67 -31.79 -9.22
C SER A 346 -0.52 -32.36 -9.99
N GLN A 347 -1.52 -32.91 -9.29
CA GLN A 347 -2.69 -33.52 -9.92
C GLN A 347 -3.61 -32.45 -10.54
N ARG A 348 -3.83 -32.51 -11.87
CA ARG A 348 -4.68 -31.54 -12.60
C ARG A 348 -6.11 -31.50 -12.05
N TRP A 349 -6.73 -32.66 -11.82
CA TRP A 349 -8.09 -32.73 -11.27
C TRP A 349 -8.22 -32.03 -9.91
N LEU A 350 -7.24 -32.17 -9.01
CA LEU A 350 -7.27 -31.55 -7.69
C LEU A 350 -7.03 -30.05 -7.77
N ARG A 351 -6.15 -29.61 -8.67
CA ARG A 351 -5.87 -28.20 -8.95
C ARG A 351 -7.11 -27.51 -9.53
N ASP A 352 -7.79 -28.17 -10.46
CA ASP A 352 -9.04 -27.73 -11.06
C ASP A 352 -10.16 -27.61 -10.02
N LEU A 353 -10.36 -28.64 -9.18
CA LEU A 353 -11.33 -28.59 -8.07
C LEU A 353 -11.03 -27.44 -7.10
N LEU A 354 -9.75 -27.22 -6.77
CA LEU A 354 -9.35 -26.11 -5.91
C LEU A 354 -9.63 -24.76 -6.56
N TRP A 355 -9.34 -24.62 -7.85
CA TRP A 355 -9.64 -23.40 -8.60
C TRP A 355 -11.15 -23.12 -8.58
N ASP A 356 -11.97 -24.13 -8.90
CA ASP A 356 -13.43 -24.03 -8.93
C ASP A 356 -13.99 -23.67 -7.55
N HIS A 357 -13.45 -24.28 -6.49
CA HIS A 357 -13.81 -23.96 -5.11
C HIS A 357 -13.49 -22.50 -4.74
N ILE A 358 -12.27 -22.03 -5.01
CA ILE A 358 -11.88 -20.64 -4.71
C ILE A 358 -12.72 -19.67 -5.56
N ALA A 359 -12.92 -19.95 -6.84
CA ALA A 359 -13.77 -19.13 -7.72
C ALA A 359 -15.21 -19.04 -7.18
N GLY A 360 -15.78 -20.15 -6.73
CA GLY A 360 -17.10 -20.19 -6.08
C GLY A 360 -17.14 -19.34 -4.80
N VAL A 361 -16.12 -19.43 -3.96
CA VAL A 361 -15.99 -18.62 -2.74
C VAL A 361 -15.87 -17.12 -3.06
N LEU A 362 -15.13 -16.74 -4.11
CA LEU A 362 -14.97 -15.34 -4.52
C LEU A 362 -16.25 -14.75 -5.13
N ARG A 363 -17.07 -15.58 -5.79
CA ARG A 363 -18.39 -15.17 -6.33
C ARG A 363 -19.49 -15.14 -5.26
N SER A 364 -19.27 -15.76 -4.11
CA SER A 364 -20.27 -15.89 -3.06
C SER A 364 -20.56 -14.53 -2.38
N PRO A 365 -21.81 -14.26 -1.97
CA PRO A 365 -22.15 -13.12 -1.12
C PRO A 365 -21.36 -13.09 0.21
N THR A 366 -20.84 -14.24 0.64
CA THR A 366 -20.01 -14.39 1.85
C THR A 366 -18.51 -14.44 1.55
N CYS A 367 -18.09 -13.87 0.40
CA CYS A 367 -16.68 -13.77 0.02
C CYS A 367 -15.81 -13.30 1.20
N PRO A 368 -14.68 -13.99 1.48
CA PRO A 368 -13.85 -13.65 2.62
C PRO A 368 -13.30 -12.23 2.49
N ARG A 369 -13.15 -11.54 3.63
CA ARG A 369 -12.55 -10.19 3.67
C ARG A 369 -11.01 -10.20 3.70
N SER A 370 -10.40 -11.38 3.79
CA SER A 370 -8.95 -11.57 3.84
C SER A 370 -8.54 -12.76 3.00
N ALA A 371 -7.28 -12.79 2.56
CA ALA A 371 -6.73 -13.90 1.79
C ALA A 371 -6.54 -15.20 2.60
N GLN A 372 -6.63 -15.15 3.93
CA GLN A 372 -6.32 -16.30 4.80
C GLN A 372 -7.10 -17.58 4.46
N PRO A 373 -8.43 -17.55 4.26
CA PRO A 373 -9.19 -18.74 3.86
C PRO A 373 -8.70 -19.34 2.54
N VAL A 374 -8.37 -18.49 1.56
CA VAL A 374 -7.78 -18.90 0.27
C VAL A 374 -6.42 -19.57 0.48
N ASP A 375 -5.57 -18.98 1.33
CA ASP A 375 -4.27 -19.55 1.67
C ASP A 375 -4.39 -20.91 2.38
N PHE A 376 -5.40 -21.08 3.26
CA PHE A 376 -5.61 -22.31 4.00
C PHE A 376 -6.14 -23.44 3.12
N VAL A 377 -7.09 -23.17 2.21
CA VAL A 377 -7.57 -24.20 1.27
C VAL A 377 -6.49 -24.58 0.27
N ARG A 378 -5.71 -23.61 -0.23
CA ARG A 378 -4.52 -23.88 -1.05
C ARG A 378 -3.52 -24.78 -0.32
N ARG A 379 -3.24 -24.50 0.96
CA ARG A 379 -2.34 -25.34 1.77
C ARG A 379 -2.88 -26.75 1.95
N ALA A 380 -4.18 -26.91 2.18
CA ALA A 380 -4.80 -28.21 2.33
C ALA A 380 -4.68 -29.04 1.03
N GLY A 381 -4.97 -28.43 -0.12
CA GLY A 381 -4.81 -29.05 -1.44
C GLY A 381 -3.35 -29.42 -1.72
N ALA A 382 -2.40 -28.52 -1.46
CA ALA A 382 -0.98 -28.78 -1.66
C ALA A 382 -0.45 -29.93 -0.78
N GLU A 383 -0.89 -30.00 0.49
CA GLU A 383 -0.46 -31.08 1.39
C GLU A 383 -1.04 -32.44 0.98
N LEU A 384 -2.31 -32.48 0.55
CA LEU A 384 -2.91 -33.69 -0.02
C LEU A 384 -2.18 -34.11 -1.30
N SER A 385 -1.93 -33.17 -2.19
CA SER A 385 -1.22 -33.40 -3.46
C SER A 385 0.15 -34.02 -3.25
N ALA A 386 0.96 -33.45 -2.36
CA ALA A 386 2.30 -33.95 -2.08
C ALA A 386 2.32 -35.31 -1.37
N PHE A 387 1.23 -35.66 -0.68
CA PHE A 387 1.05 -37.03 -0.16
C PHE A 387 0.69 -38.00 -1.29
N LEU A 388 -0.30 -37.65 -2.13
CA LEU A 388 -0.73 -38.51 -3.25
C LEU A 388 0.40 -38.79 -4.22
N GLU A 389 1.20 -37.76 -4.55
CA GLU A 389 2.37 -37.87 -5.41
C GLU A 389 3.36 -38.94 -4.91
N ALA A 390 3.52 -39.06 -3.59
CA ALA A 390 4.49 -39.96 -2.98
C ALA A 390 3.94 -41.36 -2.70
N GLU A 391 2.63 -41.50 -2.44
CA GLU A 391 2.09 -42.69 -1.76
C GLU A 391 0.92 -43.36 -2.50
N ALA A 392 0.30 -42.67 -3.47
CA ALA A 392 -0.84 -43.17 -4.22
C ALA A 392 -0.39 -43.78 -5.57
N PRO A 393 -1.14 -44.77 -6.11
CA PRO A 393 -0.87 -45.34 -7.42
C PRO A 393 -0.82 -44.25 -8.51
N GLY A 394 0.23 -44.28 -9.33
CA GLY A 394 0.44 -43.28 -10.39
C GLY A 394 0.45 -41.83 -9.87
N GLY A 395 0.90 -41.59 -8.63
CA GLY A 395 0.91 -40.29 -7.99
C GLY A 395 -0.48 -39.71 -7.71
N GLY A 396 -1.55 -40.51 -7.86
CA GLY A 396 -2.93 -40.06 -7.75
C GLY A 396 -3.38 -39.15 -8.89
N HIS A 397 -2.68 -39.17 -10.04
CA HIS A 397 -3.09 -38.40 -11.23
C HIS A 397 -4.40 -38.87 -11.84
N ASP A 398 -4.72 -40.17 -11.68
CA ASP A 398 -6.04 -40.71 -11.96
C ASP A 398 -6.91 -40.69 -10.69
N PRO A 399 -7.97 -39.86 -10.61
CA PRO A 399 -8.88 -39.85 -9.47
C PRO A 399 -9.68 -41.16 -9.33
N ALA A 400 -9.88 -41.94 -10.39
CA ALA A 400 -10.71 -43.15 -10.39
C ALA A 400 -10.09 -44.32 -9.63
N VAL A 401 -8.78 -44.27 -9.34
CA VAL A 401 -8.10 -45.28 -8.50
C VAL A 401 -8.07 -44.90 -7.01
N LEU A 402 -8.46 -43.67 -6.66
CA LEU A 402 -8.40 -43.19 -5.30
C LEU A 402 -9.59 -43.70 -4.47
N ARG A 403 -9.30 -44.17 -3.26
CA ARG A 403 -10.26 -44.79 -2.31
C ARG A 403 -10.04 -44.25 -0.90
N GLY A 404 -11.00 -44.47 0.00
CA GLY A 404 -10.93 -44.04 1.41
C GLY A 404 -9.61 -44.39 2.12
N GLU A 405 -9.00 -45.53 1.81
CA GLU A 405 -7.70 -45.95 2.37
C GLU A 405 -6.56 -44.94 2.15
N HIS A 406 -6.55 -44.24 1.01
CA HIS A 406 -5.53 -43.26 0.67
C HIS A 406 -5.63 -42.05 1.61
N VAL A 407 -6.85 -41.64 1.94
CA VAL A 407 -7.09 -40.57 2.91
C VAL A 407 -6.77 -41.02 4.33
N HIS A 408 -7.04 -42.27 4.70
CA HIS A 408 -6.62 -42.80 6.00
C HIS A 408 -5.10 -42.76 6.17
N ARG A 409 -4.34 -43.15 5.14
CA ARG A 409 -2.87 -43.04 5.14
C ARG A 409 -2.40 -41.59 5.19
N PHE A 410 -3.05 -40.69 4.45
CA PHE A 410 -2.77 -39.24 4.51
C PHE A 410 -2.96 -38.67 5.93
N VAL A 411 -4.06 -39.03 6.58
CA VAL A 411 -4.38 -38.60 7.95
C VAL A 411 -3.35 -39.14 8.94
N ALA A 412 -2.95 -40.39 8.78
CA ALA A 412 -1.91 -41.01 9.60
C ALA A 412 -0.55 -40.31 9.42
N ASP A 413 -0.14 -40.01 8.18
CA ASP A 413 1.08 -39.27 7.89
C ASP A 413 1.07 -37.88 8.56
N LEU A 414 -0.03 -37.13 8.41
CA LEU A 414 -0.10 -35.77 8.94
C LEU A 414 -0.12 -35.73 10.48
N ARG A 415 -0.77 -36.71 11.12
CA ARG A 415 -0.72 -36.88 12.60
C ARG A 415 0.67 -37.31 13.07
N ASN A 416 1.34 -38.19 12.34
CA ASN A 416 2.70 -38.59 12.68
C ASN A 416 3.68 -37.42 12.55
N ARG A 417 3.53 -36.58 11.51
CA ARG A 417 4.32 -35.36 11.34
C ARG A 417 4.12 -34.36 12.47
N GLU A 418 2.89 -34.16 12.92
CA GLU A 418 2.58 -33.35 14.11
C GLU A 418 3.31 -33.90 15.35
N ARG A 419 3.15 -35.20 15.63
CA ARG A 419 3.75 -35.86 16.80
C ARG A 419 5.27 -35.75 16.82
N LEU A 420 5.90 -35.88 15.66
CA LEU A 420 7.36 -35.85 15.51
C LEU A 420 7.91 -34.43 15.22
N GLY A 421 7.06 -33.40 15.18
CA GLY A 421 7.47 -32.02 14.89
C GLY A 421 8.08 -31.83 13.50
N LEU A 422 7.68 -32.65 12.52
CA LEU A 422 8.16 -32.61 11.15
C LEU A 422 7.48 -31.50 10.34
N ALA A 423 8.10 -31.12 9.22
CA ALA A 423 7.56 -30.11 8.32
C ALA A 423 6.44 -30.64 7.41
N PHE A 424 5.61 -29.74 6.89
CA PHE A 424 4.67 -30.03 5.80
C PHE A 424 5.40 -30.59 4.55
N ARG A 425 4.71 -31.37 3.71
CA ARG A 425 5.23 -31.85 2.42
C ARG A 425 5.00 -30.82 1.30
N GLY A 426 3.80 -30.24 1.22
CA GLY A 426 3.29 -29.61 0.00
C GLY A 426 3.62 -28.14 -0.23
N GLN A 427 3.91 -27.36 0.81
CA GLN A 427 4.16 -25.92 0.65
C GLN A 427 5.42 -25.46 1.39
N ALA A 428 6.36 -24.90 0.63
CA ALA A 428 7.47 -24.12 1.17
C ALA A 428 7.07 -22.64 1.32
N ARG A 429 7.69 -21.97 2.30
CA ARG A 429 7.64 -20.51 2.41
C ARG A 429 8.51 -19.87 1.32
N LEU A 430 8.42 -18.54 1.20
CA LEU A 430 9.23 -17.76 0.26
C LEU A 430 10.75 -17.91 0.47
N ASP A 431 11.18 -18.25 1.69
CA ASP A 431 12.57 -18.54 2.05
C ASP A 431 13.00 -19.99 1.74
N GLY A 432 12.14 -20.76 1.05
CA GLY A 432 12.36 -22.18 0.73
C GLY A 432 12.11 -23.13 1.91
N LYS A 433 11.92 -22.62 3.14
CA LYS A 433 11.74 -23.46 4.33
C LYS A 433 10.29 -23.92 4.46
N ARG A 434 10.09 -25.17 4.87
CA ARG A 434 8.76 -25.71 5.14
C ARG A 434 8.40 -25.50 6.61
N SER A 435 7.14 -25.14 6.88
CA SER A 435 6.66 -24.94 8.25
C SER A 435 6.47 -26.29 8.95
N LYS A 436 6.77 -26.37 10.25
CA LYS A 436 6.42 -27.54 11.08
C LYS A 436 4.92 -27.72 11.18
N VAL A 437 4.47 -28.98 11.20
CA VAL A 437 3.09 -29.34 11.46
C VAL A 437 2.81 -29.17 12.96
N THR A 438 1.83 -28.34 13.26
CA THR A 438 1.26 -28.14 14.60
C THR A 438 -0.19 -28.63 14.63
N GLU A 439 -0.74 -28.87 15.82
CA GLU A 439 -2.15 -29.23 16.01
C GLU A 439 -3.10 -28.27 15.29
N ASN A 440 -2.91 -26.96 15.48
CA ASN A 440 -3.72 -25.95 14.82
C ASN A 440 -3.62 -26.03 13.29
N SER A 441 -2.41 -26.19 12.74
CA SER A 441 -2.22 -26.26 11.29
C SER A 441 -2.74 -27.57 10.70
N ARG A 442 -2.65 -28.70 11.42
CA ARG A 442 -3.25 -29.98 11.01
C ARG A 442 -4.77 -29.86 10.97
N ARG A 443 -5.39 -29.29 12.01
CA ARG A 443 -6.83 -29.01 12.03
C ARG A 443 -7.25 -28.20 10.81
N LEU A 444 -6.51 -27.13 10.48
CA LEU A 444 -6.82 -26.29 9.33
C LEU A 444 -6.75 -27.11 8.03
N VAL A 445 -5.71 -27.92 7.84
CA VAL A 445 -5.61 -28.81 6.66
C VAL A 445 -6.81 -29.76 6.57
N PHE A 446 -7.22 -30.39 7.67
CA PHE A 446 -8.38 -31.29 7.66
C PHE A 446 -9.69 -30.56 7.37
N ASN A 447 -9.97 -29.42 8.03
CA ASN A 447 -11.22 -28.69 7.84
C ASN A 447 -11.33 -28.10 6.42
N TYR A 448 -10.27 -27.49 5.90
CA TYR A 448 -10.29 -26.91 4.56
C TYR A 448 -10.19 -27.99 3.46
N GLY A 449 -9.45 -29.08 3.69
CA GLY A 449 -9.43 -30.23 2.78
C GLY A 449 -10.79 -30.90 2.69
N ARG A 450 -11.48 -31.07 3.83
CA ARG A 450 -12.86 -31.56 3.86
C ARG A 450 -13.82 -30.61 3.16
N SER A 451 -13.68 -29.30 3.36
CA SER A 451 -14.51 -28.30 2.68
C SER A 451 -14.36 -28.35 1.16
N LEU A 452 -13.13 -28.53 0.67
CA LEU A 452 -12.83 -28.68 -0.75
C LEU A 452 -13.48 -29.94 -1.33
N LEU A 453 -13.23 -31.10 -0.72
CA LEU A 453 -13.73 -32.38 -1.22
C LEU A 453 -15.26 -32.51 -1.11
N ARG A 454 -15.87 -31.98 -0.05
CA ARG A 454 -17.34 -31.90 0.05
C ARG A 454 -17.93 -30.98 -0.99
N GLY A 455 -17.32 -29.82 -1.24
CA GLY A 455 -17.76 -28.92 -2.30
C GLY A 455 -17.79 -29.59 -3.67
N ALA A 456 -16.80 -30.45 -3.96
CA ALA A 456 -16.75 -31.24 -5.20
C ALA A 456 -17.86 -32.31 -5.28
N LEU A 457 -18.27 -32.88 -4.13
CA LEU A 457 -19.41 -33.80 -4.07
C LEU A 457 -20.72 -33.05 -4.31
N ASP A 458 -20.91 -31.91 -3.63
CA ASP A 458 -22.13 -31.11 -3.69
C ASP A 458 -22.35 -30.49 -5.08
N SER A 459 -21.27 -30.17 -5.81
CA SER A 459 -21.34 -29.66 -7.20
C SER A 459 -21.51 -30.75 -8.26
N GLY A 460 -21.41 -32.04 -7.89
CA GLY A 460 -21.36 -33.16 -8.84
C GLY A 460 -20.01 -33.32 -9.56
N SER A 461 -19.03 -32.44 -9.33
CA SER A 461 -17.72 -32.50 -9.98
C SER A 461 -16.93 -33.77 -9.60
N ALA A 462 -17.13 -34.30 -8.39
CA ALA A 462 -16.53 -35.55 -7.95
C ALA A 462 -16.95 -36.74 -8.84
N GLU A 463 -18.23 -36.81 -9.21
CA GLU A 463 -18.76 -37.88 -10.06
C GLU A 463 -18.24 -37.74 -11.50
N GLN A 464 -18.19 -36.51 -12.02
CA GLN A 464 -17.68 -36.22 -13.37
C GLN A 464 -16.22 -36.63 -13.55
N ILE A 465 -15.40 -36.49 -12.52
CA ILE A 465 -13.99 -36.92 -12.56
C ILE A 465 -13.80 -38.36 -12.07
N GLY A 466 -14.86 -39.08 -11.68
CA GLY A 466 -14.74 -40.46 -11.19
C GLY A 466 -14.12 -40.61 -9.79
N LEU A 467 -14.11 -39.56 -8.97
CA LEU A 467 -13.59 -39.61 -7.61
C LEU A 467 -14.55 -40.34 -6.67
N ASP A 468 -14.06 -41.40 -6.02
CA ASP A 468 -14.85 -42.24 -5.11
C ASP A 468 -15.44 -41.44 -3.93
N ARG A 469 -16.72 -41.68 -3.62
CA ARG A 469 -17.40 -41.06 -2.47
C ARG A 469 -16.74 -41.46 -1.15
N GLY A 470 -16.18 -42.67 -1.06
CA GLY A 470 -15.43 -43.15 0.09
C GLY A 470 -14.15 -42.34 0.34
N PHE A 471 -13.45 -41.93 -0.71
CA PHE A 471 -12.31 -40.99 -0.61
C PHE A 471 -12.72 -39.67 0.03
N ILE A 472 -13.83 -39.08 -0.42
CA ILE A 472 -14.33 -37.79 0.10
C ILE A 472 -14.77 -37.92 1.56
N ALA A 473 -15.52 -38.98 1.88
CA ALA A 473 -16.07 -39.20 3.21
C ALA A 473 -14.98 -39.44 4.27
N ALA A 474 -13.88 -40.10 3.89
CA ALA A 474 -12.77 -40.44 4.77
C ALA A 474 -11.97 -39.24 5.30
N MET A 475 -12.10 -38.05 4.68
CA MET A 475 -11.41 -36.84 5.15
C MET A 475 -12.00 -36.37 6.50
N PRO A 476 -11.22 -36.38 7.60
CA PRO A 476 -11.76 -36.21 8.93
C PRO A 476 -12.19 -34.77 9.21
N VAL A 477 -13.04 -34.62 10.22
CA VAL A 477 -13.28 -33.32 10.84
C VAL A 477 -12.07 -32.98 11.70
N GLY A 478 -11.46 -31.81 11.49
CA GLY A 478 -10.29 -31.35 12.25
C GLY A 478 -10.61 -30.88 13.67
N GLY A 479 -11.90 -30.81 14.02
CA GLY A 479 -12.41 -30.28 15.28
C GLY A 479 -12.60 -28.76 15.25
N PRO A 480 -13.24 -28.17 16.29
CA PRO A 480 -13.35 -26.73 16.44
C PRO A 480 -11.98 -26.09 16.67
N GLY A 481 -11.92 -24.78 16.45
CA GLY A 481 -10.81 -23.96 16.94
C GLY A 481 -10.57 -24.23 18.42
N THR A 482 -9.33 -24.54 18.80
CA THR A 482 -8.81 -24.39 20.16
C THR A 482 -8.41 -22.93 20.22
N PRO A 483 -9.25 -22.06 20.80
CA PRO A 483 -8.85 -20.69 21.02
C PRO A 483 -7.57 -20.72 21.85
N ARG A 484 -6.47 -20.22 21.28
CA ARG A 484 -5.32 -19.82 22.09
C ARG A 484 -5.80 -18.67 22.94
N SER A 485 -6.27 -18.95 24.15
CA SER A 485 -6.41 -17.92 25.17
C SER A 485 -4.99 -17.45 25.46
N ARG A 486 -4.67 -16.22 25.06
CA ARG A 486 -3.46 -15.57 25.52
C ARG A 486 -3.81 -14.96 26.86
N ASN A 487 -2.99 -15.23 27.86
CA ASN A 487 -3.17 -14.62 29.17
C ASN A 487 -3.02 -13.09 29.05
N PRO A 488 -3.78 -12.32 29.84
CA PRO A 488 -3.52 -10.89 30.00
C PRO A 488 -2.08 -10.68 30.47
N PHE A 489 -1.58 -9.45 30.34
CA PHE A 489 -0.28 -9.09 30.90
C PHE A 489 -0.29 -9.30 32.41
N PRO A 490 0.79 -9.86 32.99
CA PRO A 490 1.06 -9.72 34.42
C PRO A 490 1.06 -8.24 34.82
N ASP A 491 0.69 -7.91 36.06
CA ASP A 491 0.55 -6.52 36.49
C ASP A 491 1.87 -5.74 36.47
N GLU A 492 3.01 -6.40 36.68
CA GLU A 492 4.34 -5.79 36.52
C GLU A 492 4.62 -5.41 35.05
N VAL A 493 4.28 -6.29 34.12
CA VAL A 493 4.42 -6.07 32.67
C VAL A 493 3.47 -4.98 32.22
N ALA A 494 2.21 -5.02 32.67
CA ALA A 494 1.22 -4.01 32.32
C ALA A 494 1.62 -2.61 32.82
N ARG A 495 2.26 -2.53 34.00
CA ARG A 495 2.82 -1.27 34.53
C ARG A 495 4.01 -0.83 33.70
N ALA A 496 4.99 -1.70 33.45
CA ALA A 496 6.17 -1.37 32.66
C ALA A 496 5.83 -0.88 31.25
N LEU A 497 4.84 -1.50 30.60
CA LEU A 497 4.42 -1.14 29.24
C LEU A 497 3.54 0.12 29.15
N ALA A 498 3.10 0.66 30.28
CA ALA A 498 2.33 1.90 30.40
C ALA A 498 3.08 3.00 31.18
N ASP A 499 4.31 2.71 31.60
CA ASP A 499 5.17 3.65 32.33
C ASP A 499 5.67 4.76 31.41
N GLU A 500 5.62 6.01 31.88
CA GLU A 500 5.93 7.19 31.05
C GLU A 500 7.38 7.20 30.57
N VAL A 501 8.33 6.76 31.40
CA VAL A 501 9.75 6.73 31.04
C VAL A 501 9.99 5.67 29.96
N ASN A 502 9.40 4.49 30.12
CA ASN A 502 9.50 3.43 29.12
C ASN A 502 8.79 3.81 27.81
N LEU A 503 7.64 4.48 27.88
CA LEU A 503 6.92 4.97 26.70
C LEU A 503 7.72 6.05 25.97
N GLN A 504 8.42 6.93 26.70
CA GLN A 504 9.31 7.91 26.10
C GLN A 504 10.50 7.22 25.41
N GLN A 505 11.10 6.20 26.02
CA GLN A 505 12.14 5.38 25.38
C GLN A 505 11.65 4.73 24.07
N LEU A 506 10.40 4.25 24.02
CA LEU A 506 9.78 3.71 22.80
C LEU A 506 9.74 4.75 21.67
N ALA A 507 9.41 6.01 21.98
CA ALA A 507 9.40 7.08 20.99
C ALA A 507 10.84 7.40 20.53
N ASP A 508 11.75 7.63 21.46
CA ASP A 508 13.08 8.17 21.14
C ASP A 508 14.00 7.16 20.46
N SER A 509 13.96 5.90 20.90
CA SER A 509 14.90 4.86 20.42
C SER A 509 14.39 4.10 19.20
N TYR A 510 13.07 3.96 19.08
CA TYR A 510 12.44 3.07 18.09
C TYR A 510 11.60 3.82 17.05
N ASP A 511 11.41 5.12 17.21
CA ASP A 511 10.72 5.99 16.26
C ASP A 511 11.44 7.35 16.08
N PRO A 512 12.71 7.36 15.62
CA PRO A 512 13.52 8.57 15.55
C PRO A 512 13.01 9.64 14.56
N HIS A 513 12.00 9.30 13.75
CA HIS A 513 11.36 10.22 12.81
C HIS A 513 9.95 10.63 13.27
N ASP A 514 9.62 10.35 14.54
CA ASP A 514 8.35 10.65 15.19
C ASP A 514 7.15 10.30 14.29
N ARG A 515 7.04 9.04 13.87
CA ARG A 515 5.97 8.51 13.02
C ARG A 515 4.73 8.07 13.80
N GLY A 516 4.80 8.03 15.13
CA GLY A 516 3.70 7.72 16.04
C GLY A 516 3.72 6.30 16.59
N LEU A 517 4.88 5.66 16.73
CA LEU A 517 5.00 4.32 17.33
C LEU A 517 4.39 4.27 18.74
N ARG A 518 4.75 5.26 19.57
CA ARG A 518 4.24 5.45 20.93
C ARG A 518 2.72 5.68 20.94
N ASP A 519 2.22 6.57 20.09
CA ASP A 519 0.79 6.92 20.07
C ASP A 519 -0.09 5.77 19.60
N VAL A 520 0.38 4.98 18.62
CA VAL A 520 -0.28 3.73 18.23
C VAL A 520 -0.33 2.78 19.42
N TRP A 521 0.76 2.63 20.16
CA TRP A 521 0.83 1.73 21.30
C TRP A 521 -0.09 2.14 22.45
N GLU A 522 -0.06 3.41 22.87
CA GLU A 522 -0.94 3.94 23.92
C GLU A 522 -2.42 3.81 23.52
N THR A 523 -2.76 4.12 22.26
CA THR A 523 -4.13 3.92 21.77
C THR A 523 -4.56 2.46 21.91
N ILE A 524 -3.69 1.49 21.60
CA ILE A 524 -3.98 0.06 21.75
C ILE A 524 -4.20 -0.31 23.22
N ILE A 525 -3.34 0.15 24.13
CA ILE A 525 -3.46 -0.14 25.57
C ILE A 525 -4.78 0.38 26.12
N VAL A 526 -5.10 1.65 25.85
CA VAL A 526 -6.25 2.32 26.45
C VAL A 526 -7.57 1.80 25.89
N THR A 527 -7.63 1.48 24.59
CA THR A 527 -8.90 1.14 23.91
C THR A 527 -9.10 -0.36 23.65
N GLY A 528 -8.04 -1.16 23.78
CA GLY A 528 -8.04 -2.59 23.41
C GLY A 528 -8.36 -2.84 21.93
N ARG A 529 -8.19 -1.84 21.06
CA ARG A 529 -8.32 -2.00 19.60
C ARG A 529 -7.25 -2.93 19.03
N ARG A 530 -7.52 -3.52 17.87
CA ARG A 530 -6.49 -4.29 17.16
C ARG A 530 -5.45 -3.32 16.62
N ALA A 531 -4.18 -3.70 16.64
CA ALA A 531 -3.10 -2.87 16.11
C ALA A 531 -3.37 -2.40 14.66
N SER A 532 -3.89 -3.28 13.81
CA SER A 532 -4.26 -2.92 12.43
C SER A 532 -5.39 -1.91 12.34
N GLU A 533 -6.31 -1.86 13.31
CA GLU A 533 -7.41 -0.87 13.34
C GLU A 533 -6.87 0.51 13.74
N VAL A 534 -5.94 0.55 14.71
CA VAL A 534 -5.30 1.80 15.17
C VAL A 534 -4.36 2.37 14.10
N ILE A 535 -3.54 1.53 13.48
CA ILE A 535 -2.59 1.98 12.45
C ILE A 535 -3.35 2.59 11.24
N GLN A 536 -4.55 2.10 10.95
CA GLN A 536 -5.37 2.56 9.82
C GLN A 536 -6.30 3.74 10.15
N LEU A 537 -6.15 4.37 11.32
CA LEU A 537 -6.94 5.54 11.68
C LEU A 537 -6.76 6.67 10.66
N ARG A 538 -7.87 7.35 10.34
CA ARG A 538 -7.90 8.54 9.49
C ARG A 538 -7.54 9.77 10.32
N LEU A 539 -7.11 10.83 9.64
CA LEU A 539 -6.65 12.06 10.30
C LEU A 539 -7.69 12.66 11.26
N ASP A 540 -8.96 12.63 10.86
CA ASP A 540 -10.10 13.14 11.64
C ASP A 540 -10.81 12.03 12.44
N CYS A 541 -10.04 11.11 13.02
CA CYS A 541 -10.60 10.01 13.81
C CYS A 541 -11.01 10.40 15.24
N VAL A 542 -10.72 11.62 15.70
CA VAL A 542 -11.04 12.05 17.07
C VAL A 542 -11.88 13.32 17.09
N GLY A 543 -12.63 13.49 18.17
CA GLY A 543 -13.51 14.64 18.36
C GLY A 543 -14.35 14.53 19.64
N ARG A 544 -15.13 15.55 19.95
CA ARG A 544 -16.06 15.56 21.08
C ARG A 544 -17.50 15.49 20.58
N TYR A 545 -18.31 14.64 21.22
CA TYR A 545 -19.75 14.57 20.99
C TYR A 545 -20.47 14.70 22.33
N GLY A 546 -21.30 15.74 22.49
CA GLY A 546 -21.91 16.05 23.78
C GLY A 546 -20.88 16.28 24.90
N GLY A 547 -19.74 16.91 24.57
CA GLY A 547 -18.62 17.13 25.50
C GLY A 547 -17.69 15.93 25.72
N LEU A 548 -18.12 14.72 25.36
CA LEU A 548 -17.36 13.49 25.59
C LEU A 548 -16.35 13.23 24.47
N PRO A 549 -15.08 12.95 24.79
CA PRO A 549 -14.05 12.59 23.82
C PRO A 549 -14.29 11.19 23.23
N LEU A 550 -14.31 11.12 21.90
CA LEU A 550 -14.55 9.91 21.11
C LEU A 550 -13.44 9.66 20.09
N LEU A 551 -13.20 8.37 19.82
CA LEU A 551 -12.36 7.86 18.74
C LEU A 551 -13.24 7.07 17.76
N TRP A 552 -13.29 7.50 16.51
CA TRP A 552 -13.92 6.81 15.39
C TRP A 552 -12.91 5.87 14.70
N HIS A 553 -13.33 4.64 14.45
CA HIS A 553 -12.48 3.61 13.89
C HIS A 553 -13.25 2.59 13.04
N ASP A 554 -12.54 1.96 12.11
CA ASP A 554 -13.09 0.88 11.28
C ASP A 554 -12.75 -0.48 11.86
N GLN A 555 -13.77 -1.27 12.19
CA GLN A 555 -13.65 -2.66 12.63
C GLN A 555 -13.64 -3.60 11.42
N THR A 556 -12.60 -3.49 10.59
CA THR A 556 -12.49 -4.19 9.29
C THR A 556 -12.69 -5.71 9.37
N LYS A 557 -12.31 -6.35 10.49
CA LYS A 557 -12.50 -7.80 10.69
C LYS A 557 -13.97 -8.20 10.80
N VAL A 558 -14.80 -7.35 11.40
CA VAL A 558 -16.22 -7.64 11.67
C VAL A 558 -17.16 -6.90 10.72
N GLY A 559 -16.64 -5.92 9.98
CA GLY A 559 -17.38 -5.18 8.95
C GLY A 559 -18.10 -3.93 9.46
N ASN A 560 -17.92 -3.54 10.73
CA ASN A 560 -18.48 -2.30 11.25
C ASN A 560 -17.52 -1.15 10.92
N LEU A 561 -17.91 -0.29 9.99
CA LEU A 561 -17.17 0.92 9.65
C LEU A 561 -17.66 2.09 10.51
N ASN A 562 -16.78 3.06 10.75
CA ASN A 562 -17.08 4.30 11.47
C ASN A 562 -17.69 4.10 12.88
N ALA A 563 -17.19 3.11 13.63
CA ALA A 563 -17.62 2.87 15.00
C ALA A 563 -16.93 3.85 15.96
N ALA A 564 -17.66 4.40 16.93
CA ALA A 564 -17.10 5.31 17.93
C ALA A 564 -16.86 4.58 19.27
N VAL A 565 -15.74 4.90 19.93
CA VAL A 565 -15.43 4.47 21.30
C VAL A 565 -15.05 5.67 22.14
N ARG A 566 -15.51 5.72 23.40
CA ARG A 566 -15.08 6.74 24.36
C ARG A 566 -13.62 6.52 24.74
N ILE A 567 -12.85 7.61 24.74
CA ILE A 567 -11.46 7.64 25.16
C ILE A 567 -11.29 8.61 26.35
N PRO A 568 -10.21 8.53 27.12
CA PRO A 568 -9.88 9.56 28.12
C PRO A 568 -9.26 10.81 27.47
N ASP A 569 -9.32 11.96 28.15
CA ASP A 569 -8.81 13.23 27.61
C ASP A 569 -7.31 13.18 27.30
N HIS A 570 -6.47 12.52 28.12
CA HIS A 570 -5.03 12.40 27.82
C HIS A 570 -4.74 11.69 26.48
N LEU A 571 -5.59 10.72 26.09
CA LEU A 571 -5.45 10.04 24.81
C LEU A 571 -5.96 10.93 23.67
N LEU A 572 -7.02 11.71 23.91
CA LEU A 572 -7.46 12.71 22.95
C LEU A 572 -6.33 13.71 22.68
N ASP A 573 -5.72 14.27 23.72
CA ASP A 573 -4.65 15.27 23.62
C ASP A 573 -3.44 14.71 22.83
N ARG A 574 -3.04 13.47 23.11
CA ARG A 574 -1.96 12.79 22.38
C ARG A 574 -2.29 12.56 20.90
N LEU A 575 -3.52 12.16 20.59
CA LEU A 575 -3.96 11.97 19.20
C LEU A 575 -4.14 13.30 18.46
N GLU A 576 -4.50 14.36 19.17
CA GLU A 576 -4.54 15.72 18.66
C GLU A 576 -3.15 16.27 18.34
N GLU A 577 -2.18 16.04 19.23
CA GLU A 577 -0.77 16.36 18.97
C GLU A 577 -0.25 15.60 17.74
N ARG A 578 -0.55 14.30 17.64
CA ARG A 578 -0.23 13.49 16.46
C ARG A 578 -0.88 14.04 15.19
N ARG A 579 -2.16 14.43 15.25
CA ARG A 579 -2.88 15.05 14.14
C ARG A 579 -2.17 16.31 13.66
N GLN A 580 -1.72 17.15 14.58
CA GLN A 580 -0.98 18.37 14.26
C GLN A 580 0.38 18.05 13.63
N LYS A 581 1.16 17.10 14.18
CA LYS A 581 2.44 16.65 13.60
C LYS A 581 2.28 16.12 12.18
N THR A 582 1.25 15.31 11.94
CA THR A 582 0.92 14.77 10.62
C THR A 582 0.56 15.88 9.63
N LEU A 583 -0.19 16.90 10.05
CA LEU A 583 -0.50 18.07 9.22
C LEU A 583 0.76 18.90 8.90
N THR A 584 1.63 19.12 9.89
CA THR A 584 2.92 19.79 9.68
C THR A 584 3.78 19.03 8.68
N HIS A 585 3.91 17.71 8.82
CA HIS A 585 4.65 16.88 7.87
C HIS A 585 4.05 16.89 6.46
N TYR A 586 2.73 16.93 6.35
CA TYR A 586 2.07 17.11 5.06
C TYR A 586 2.45 18.46 4.45
N ALA A 587 2.26 19.55 5.20
CA ALA A 587 2.60 20.89 4.74
C ALA A 587 4.09 21.02 4.36
N ASP A 588 5.00 20.44 5.14
CA ASP A 588 6.44 20.44 4.85
C ASP A 588 6.77 19.77 3.51
N ARG A 589 6.01 18.75 3.09
CA ARG A 589 6.15 18.11 1.79
C ARG A 589 5.52 18.91 0.65
N HIS A 590 4.49 19.69 0.95
CA HIS A 590 3.69 20.45 0.00
C HIS A 590 3.99 21.96 0.04
N VAL A 591 5.23 22.34 0.32
CA VAL A 591 5.70 23.75 0.31
C VAL A 591 4.85 24.66 1.23
N GLY A 592 4.50 24.17 2.42
CA GLY A 592 3.68 24.88 3.39
C GLY A 592 2.17 24.85 3.10
N ARG A 593 1.72 24.20 2.03
CA ARG A 593 0.29 24.07 1.70
C ARG A 593 -0.39 23.06 2.64
N PRO A 594 -1.46 23.46 3.37
CA PRO A 594 -2.26 22.51 4.12
C PRO A 594 -3.09 21.61 3.18
N PRO A 595 -3.50 20.40 3.63
CA PRO A 595 -4.40 19.57 2.85
C PRO A 595 -5.77 20.24 2.68
N THR A 596 -6.35 20.11 1.50
CA THR A 596 -7.74 20.49 1.22
C THR A 596 -8.72 19.61 2.00
N PRO A 597 -10.00 20.00 2.18
CA PRO A 597 -10.99 19.17 2.85
C PRO A 597 -11.13 17.76 2.26
N ALA A 598 -11.06 17.64 0.93
CA ALA A 598 -11.14 16.35 0.23
C ALA A 598 -9.89 15.46 0.46
N GLU A 599 -8.69 16.06 0.52
CA GLU A 599 -7.46 15.34 0.86
C GLU A 599 -7.48 14.91 2.33
N ARG A 600 -7.92 15.81 3.22
CA ARG A 600 -7.99 15.59 4.67
C ARG A 600 -8.84 14.37 5.03
N ALA A 601 -10.00 14.21 4.37
CA ALA A 601 -10.91 13.08 4.58
C ALA A 601 -10.26 11.70 4.33
N HIS A 602 -9.23 11.64 3.48
CA HIS A 602 -8.56 10.39 3.10
C HIS A 602 -7.17 10.23 3.73
N LEU A 603 -6.66 11.27 4.40
CA LEU A 603 -5.34 11.27 5.00
C LEU A 603 -5.26 10.27 6.15
N ALA A 604 -4.18 9.51 6.22
CA ALA A 604 -3.91 8.65 7.37
C ALA A 604 -3.45 9.49 8.56
N LEU A 605 -3.83 9.12 9.78
CA LEU A 605 -3.26 9.72 10.99
C LEU A 605 -1.77 9.37 11.13
N PHE A 606 -1.40 8.15 10.74
CA PHE A 606 -0.04 7.60 10.77
C PHE A 606 0.48 7.33 9.36
N PRO A 607 0.79 8.35 8.54
CA PRO A 607 1.20 8.14 7.16
C PRO A 607 2.62 7.58 7.06
N THR A 608 2.84 6.65 6.13
CA THR A 608 4.22 6.29 5.75
C THR A 608 4.87 7.43 4.96
N ASP A 609 6.19 7.53 5.01
CA ASP A 609 7.01 8.41 4.17
C ASP A 609 7.48 7.74 2.88
N ILE A 610 7.34 6.42 2.81
CA ILE A 610 7.72 5.64 1.65
C ILE A 610 6.62 5.77 0.59
N LEU A 611 6.89 6.56 -0.44
CA LEU A 611 6.09 6.61 -1.67
C LEU A 611 4.62 6.95 -1.39
N ASN A 612 4.41 7.97 -0.56
CA ASN A 612 3.10 8.40 -0.07
C ASN A 612 2.97 9.93 -0.12
N PRO A 613 3.04 10.54 -1.31
CA PRO A 613 2.99 12.00 -1.47
C PRO A 613 1.63 12.59 -1.06
N ASP A 614 0.55 11.83 -1.21
CA ASP A 614 -0.81 12.22 -0.82
C ASP A 614 -1.13 11.95 0.67
N GLY A 615 -0.20 11.31 1.41
CA GLY A 615 -0.36 10.99 2.82
C GLY A 615 -1.48 9.97 3.14
N ARG A 616 -2.05 9.29 2.14
CA ARG A 616 -3.21 8.39 2.33
C ARG A 616 -2.83 7.02 2.86
N ARG A 617 -1.59 6.58 2.62
CA ARG A 617 -1.12 5.24 3.02
C ARG A 617 -0.61 5.28 4.45
N ALA A 618 -1.22 4.48 5.32
CA ALA A 618 -0.76 4.30 6.69
C ALA A 618 0.55 3.49 6.77
N LEU A 619 1.21 3.57 7.92
CA LEU A 619 2.33 2.69 8.29
C LEU A 619 1.93 1.21 8.21
N SER A 620 2.93 0.33 8.05
CA SER A 620 2.68 -1.11 8.00
C SER A 620 2.60 -1.72 9.40
N TYR A 621 1.79 -2.78 9.56
CA TYR A 621 1.79 -3.57 10.80
C TYR A 621 3.18 -4.15 11.11
N THR A 622 3.95 -4.54 10.08
CA THR A 622 5.31 -5.06 10.25
C THR A 622 6.25 -4.03 10.86
N TRP A 623 6.16 -2.76 10.45
CA TRP A 623 6.94 -1.67 11.03
C TRP A 623 6.63 -1.52 12.52
N PHE A 624 5.34 -1.38 12.86
CA PHE A 624 4.90 -1.27 14.25
C PHE A 624 5.32 -2.48 15.10
N HIS A 625 5.06 -3.69 14.60
CA HIS A 625 5.38 -4.92 15.32
C HIS A 625 6.89 -5.09 15.53
N THR A 626 7.72 -4.70 14.56
CA THR A 626 9.17 -4.79 14.68
C THR A 626 9.70 -3.83 15.75
N GLY A 627 9.26 -2.57 15.72
CA GLY A 627 9.62 -1.58 16.73
C GLY A 627 9.19 -2.00 18.14
N LEU A 628 7.90 -2.34 18.30
CA LEU A 628 7.35 -2.78 19.59
C LEU A 628 8.07 -4.03 20.13
N ARG A 629 8.31 -5.03 19.29
CA ARG A 629 8.99 -6.27 19.71
C ARG A 629 10.41 -6.01 20.18
N ASN A 630 11.15 -5.15 19.49
CA ASN A 630 12.52 -4.83 19.88
C ASN A 630 12.54 -4.07 21.22
N TRP A 631 11.65 -3.09 21.40
CA TRP A 631 11.50 -2.38 22.68
C TRP A 631 11.13 -3.31 23.84
N ILE A 632 10.17 -4.23 23.65
CA ILE A 632 9.79 -5.21 24.68
C ILE A 632 10.97 -6.11 25.06
N ASN A 633 11.81 -6.49 24.09
CA ASN A 633 13.00 -7.30 24.37
C ASN A 633 14.03 -6.51 25.19
N ASP A 634 14.20 -5.22 24.93
CA ASP A 634 15.13 -4.35 25.66
C ASP A 634 14.69 -4.08 27.10
N LEU A 635 13.38 -4.05 27.36
CA LEU A 635 12.83 -3.95 28.71
C LEU A 635 13.05 -5.22 29.56
N ASP A 636 13.51 -6.32 28.95
CA ASP A 636 13.80 -7.61 29.58
C ASP A 636 12.72 -8.11 30.57
N LEU A 637 11.45 -8.06 30.13
CA LEU A 637 10.30 -8.37 30.99
C LEU A 637 10.07 -9.88 31.23
N GLY A 638 11.09 -10.72 31.00
CA GLY A 638 11.06 -12.15 31.31
C GLY A 638 10.08 -13.00 30.48
N GLY A 639 9.64 -12.53 29.30
CA GLY A 639 8.67 -13.26 28.48
C GLY A 639 8.44 -12.72 27.07
N HIS A 640 7.72 -13.49 26.26
CA HIS A 640 7.33 -13.10 24.90
C HIS A 640 5.95 -12.44 24.88
N TYR A 641 5.95 -11.11 24.91
CA TYR A 641 4.74 -10.30 24.92
C TYR A 641 4.40 -9.74 23.54
N VAL A 642 3.10 -9.63 23.24
CA VAL A 642 2.60 -9.12 21.96
C VAL A 642 1.47 -8.12 22.16
N ALA A 643 1.33 -7.18 21.23
CA ALA A 643 0.32 -6.12 21.30
C ALA A 643 -1.12 -6.62 21.55
N HIS A 644 -1.47 -7.81 21.05
CA HIS A 644 -2.81 -8.36 21.23
C HIS A 644 -3.16 -8.67 22.69
N GLN A 645 -2.17 -8.88 23.57
CA GLN A 645 -2.41 -9.12 25.00
C GLN A 645 -2.93 -7.88 25.73
N ALA A 646 -2.66 -6.66 25.23
CA ALA A 646 -3.23 -5.43 25.78
C ALA A 646 -4.76 -5.47 25.78
N ARG A 647 -5.35 -5.96 24.68
CA ARG A 647 -6.79 -6.18 24.57
C ARG A 647 -7.33 -7.19 25.59
N HIS A 648 -6.60 -8.28 25.83
CA HIS A 648 -7.01 -9.27 26.85
C HIS A 648 -6.93 -8.64 28.25
N THR A 649 -5.87 -7.88 28.53
CA THR A 649 -5.66 -7.16 29.79
C THR A 649 -6.79 -6.17 30.06
N LEU A 650 -7.17 -5.36 29.06
CA LEU A 650 -8.28 -4.42 29.20
C LEU A 650 -9.61 -5.14 29.44
N ALA A 651 -9.90 -6.20 28.70
CA ALA A 651 -11.12 -6.97 28.89
C ALA A 651 -11.22 -7.54 30.31
N THR A 652 -10.13 -8.11 30.82
CA THR A 652 -10.02 -8.64 32.19
C THR A 652 -10.20 -7.53 33.22
N ARG A 653 -9.58 -6.36 33.03
CA ARG A 653 -9.78 -5.20 33.93
C ARG A 653 -11.22 -4.71 33.92
N LEU A 654 -11.84 -4.57 32.75
CA LEU A 654 -13.25 -4.19 32.64
C LEU A 654 -14.17 -5.17 33.37
N LEU A 655 -13.94 -6.49 33.26
CA LEU A 655 -14.67 -7.49 34.03
C LEU A 655 -14.48 -7.31 35.55
N ARG A 656 -13.23 -7.16 36.00
CA ARG A 656 -12.92 -6.93 37.43
C ARG A 656 -13.59 -5.67 37.99
N HIS A 657 -13.79 -4.66 37.14
CA HIS A 657 -14.50 -3.43 37.48
C HIS A 657 -16.02 -3.49 37.18
N GLY A 658 -16.61 -4.69 37.02
CA GLY A 658 -18.05 -4.88 36.97
C GLY A 658 -18.71 -4.73 35.59
N ALA A 659 -17.93 -4.58 34.51
CA ALA A 659 -18.51 -4.54 33.16
C ALA A 659 -19.10 -5.90 32.77
N THR A 660 -20.33 -5.91 32.24
CA THR A 660 -20.94 -7.16 31.76
C THR A 660 -20.22 -7.69 30.50
N LEU A 661 -20.28 -9.00 30.26
CA LEU A 661 -19.74 -9.61 29.04
C LEU A 661 -20.34 -8.99 27.77
N THR A 662 -21.63 -8.61 27.81
CA THR A 662 -22.31 -7.89 26.73
C THR A 662 -21.67 -6.51 26.48
N HIS A 663 -21.36 -5.78 27.55
CA HIS A 663 -20.67 -4.49 27.46
C HIS A 663 -19.27 -4.64 26.85
N ILE A 664 -18.49 -5.61 27.33
CA ILE A 664 -17.14 -5.90 26.81
C ILE A 664 -17.19 -6.32 25.35
N ARG A 665 -18.15 -7.16 24.96
CA ARG A 665 -18.34 -7.59 23.57
C ARG A 665 -18.59 -6.41 22.64
N ARG A 666 -19.49 -5.50 23.03
CA ARG A 666 -19.82 -4.29 22.26
C ARG A 666 -18.64 -3.33 22.22
N TYR A 667 -18.02 -3.06 23.37
CA TYR A 667 -16.86 -2.18 23.48
C TYR A 667 -15.71 -2.69 22.62
N LEU A 668 -15.38 -3.98 22.69
CA LEU A 668 -14.29 -4.62 21.96
C LEU A 668 -14.61 -4.96 20.50
N GLY A 669 -15.88 -4.94 20.06
CA GLY A 669 -16.29 -5.35 18.72
C GLY A 669 -16.09 -6.86 18.47
N GLN A 670 -16.54 -7.70 19.42
CA GLN A 670 -16.52 -9.17 19.30
C GLN A 670 -17.84 -9.70 18.74
N LEU A 671 -17.79 -10.74 17.90
CA LEU A 671 -18.95 -11.27 17.16
C LEU A 671 -19.65 -12.47 17.81
N SER A 672 -19.10 -13.08 18.87
CA SER A 672 -19.70 -14.27 19.50
C SER A 672 -19.49 -14.32 21.00
N ASP A 673 -20.47 -14.84 21.74
CA ASP A 673 -20.43 -15.01 23.21
C ASP A 673 -19.25 -15.88 23.66
N ARG A 674 -18.92 -16.92 22.88
CA ARG A 674 -17.74 -17.78 23.06
C ARG A 674 -16.39 -17.04 23.03
N MET A 675 -16.31 -15.85 22.41
CA MET A 675 -15.09 -15.03 22.42
C MET A 675 -14.94 -14.21 23.70
N ALA A 676 -16.05 -13.91 24.38
CA ALA A 676 -16.08 -13.17 25.65
C ALA A 676 -15.98 -14.11 26.85
N GLU A 677 -16.49 -15.35 26.73
CA GLU A 677 -16.36 -16.42 27.74
C GLU A 677 -14.90 -16.71 28.14
N HIS A 678 -13.92 -16.46 27.26
CA HIS A 678 -12.49 -16.59 27.58
C HIS A 678 -12.02 -15.68 28.72
N TYR A 679 -12.73 -14.59 28.99
CA TYR A 679 -12.41 -13.67 30.08
C TYR A 679 -12.98 -14.13 31.43
N VAL A 680 -13.86 -15.13 31.44
CA VAL A 680 -14.61 -15.63 32.62
C VAL A 680 -13.82 -16.66 33.42
N HIS A 681 -12.68 -17.17 32.92
CA HIS A 681 -11.86 -18.15 33.63
C HIS A 681 -11.03 -17.56 34.79
N LEU A 682 -11.52 -16.51 35.45
CA LEU A 682 -10.97 -15.99 36.69
C LEU A 682 -11.65 -16.72 37.86
N THR A 683 -10.86 -17.05 38.88
CA THR A 683 -11.14 -18.01 39.94
C THR A 683 -12.37 -17.70 40.79
N GLN A 684 -12.87 -18.71 41.51
CA GLN A 684 -14.06 -18.71 42.37
C GLN A 684 -14.12 -17.56 43.40
N SER A 685 -12.98 -16.94 43.73
CA SER A 685 -12.83 -15.72 44.54
C SER A 685 -13.40 -14.44 43.88
N ASP A 686 -13.48 -14.39 42.55
CA ASP A 686 -14.06 -13.25 41.82
C ASP A 686 -15.59 -13.32 41.80
N LEU A 687 -16.16 -14.53 41.98
CA LEU A 687 -17.61 -14.74 42.02
C LEU A 687 -18.24 -14.19 43.32
N GLU A 688 -17.52 -14.25 44.44
CA GLU A 688 -17.96 -13.67 45.72
C GLU A 688 -18.00 -12.13 45.67
N ASN A 689 -17.09 -11.50 44.92
CA ASN A 689 -17.11 -10.05 44.67
C ASN A 689 -18.23 -9.62 43.72
N VAL A 690 -18.64 -10.48 42.79
CA VAL A 690 -19.75 -10.20 41.86
C VAL A 690 -21.12 -10.38 42.53
N LEU A 691 -21.22 -11.04 43.69
CA LEU A 691 -22.48 -11.24 44.41
C LEU A 691 -22.78 -10.17 45.48
N GLN A 692 -21.88 -9.22 45.76
CA GLN A 692 -22.14 -8.06 46.65
C GLN A 692 -22.55 -6.79 45.87
N HIS A 693 -23.48 -6.92 44.93
CA HIS A 693 -24.14 -5.76 44.30
C HIS A 693 -25.27 -5.24 45.20
N VAL A 694 -24.92 -4.56 46.30
CA VAL A 694 -25.87 -3.77 47.08
C VAL A 694 -25.39 -2.32 47.14
N TRP A 695 -26.20 -1.39 46.65
CA TRP A 695 -25.90 0.04 46.68
C TRP A 695 -26.22 0.63 48.04
N VAL A 696 -25.36 1.54 48.48
CA VAL A 696 -25.51 2.24 49.75
C VAL A 696 -25.48 3.75 49.56
N ALA A 697 -26.17 4.44 50.45
CA ALA A 697 -26.21 5.90 50.49
C ALA A 697 -24.79 6.48 50.64
N GLY A 698 -24.46 7.49 49.82
CA GLY A 698 -23.13 8.11 49.81
C GLY A 698 -22.85 9.01 51.03
N PRO A 699 -21.63 9.55 51.16
CA PRO A 699 -21.19 10.27 52.35
C PRO A 699 -21.92 11.59 52.61
N GLY A 700 -22.49 12.22 51.57
CA GLY A 700 -23.29 13.45 51.65
C GLY A 700 -24.76 13.27 52.03
N THR A 701 -25.19 12.04 52.36
CA THR A 701 -26.57 11.74 52.77
C THR A 701 -26.75 11.80 54.28
N THR A 702 -27.99 11.89 54.78
CA THR A 702 -28.29 11.92 56.22
C THR A 702 -27.90 10.64 56.96
N ASN A 703 -27.90 9.48 56.27
CA ASN A 703 -27.49 8.18 56.80
C ASN A 703 -26.46 7.49 55.88
N PRO A 704 -25.17 7.92 55.89
CA PRO A 704 -24.14 7.35 55.03
C PRO A 704 -23.95 5.83 55.25
N GLY A 705 -23.97 5.06 54.16
CA GLY A 705 -23.76 3.61 54.20
C GLY A 705 -25.02 2.76 54.41
N GLU A 706 -26.20 3.37 54.44
CA GLU A 706 -27.50 2.66 54.50
C GLU A 706 -27.82 2.00 53.14
N LEU A 707 -28.32 0.76 53.16
CA LEU A 707 -28.65 -0.01 51.94
C LEU A 707 -29.91 0.55 51.29
N LEU A 708 -29.82 0.95 50.02
CA LEU A 708 -30.93 1.57 49.28
C LEU A 708 -31.90 0.57 48.64
N THR A 709 -31.70 -0.73 48.86
CA THR A 709 -32.53 -1.82 48.32
C THR A 709 -33.12 -2.66 49.45
N SER A 710 -34.06 -2.09 50.20
CA SER A 710 -34.91 -2.82 51.12
C SER A 710 -36.23 -3.17 50.45
N ASN A 711 -36.32 -4.38 49.89
CA ASN A 711 -37.48 -5.25 50.12
C ASN A 711 -37.15 -6.72 49.76
N THR A 712 -37.44 -7.56 50.73
CA THR A 712 -37.08 -8.97 50.92
C THR A 712 -37.73 -9.92 49.90
N THR A 713 -37.15 -10.03 48.71
CA THR A 713 -37.29 -11.23 47.86
C THR A 713 -36.05 -11.39 46.99
N PRO A 714 -35.47 -12.61 46.84
CA PRO A 714 -34.35 -12.82 45.94
C PRO A 714 -34.75 -12.40 44.52
N LEU A 715 -34.07 -11.41 43.96
CA LEU A 715 -34.30 -10.98 42.59
C LEU A 715 -34.01 -12.15 41.65
N THR A 716 -34.96 -12.47 40.78
CA THR A 716 -34.70 -13.41 39.68
C THR A 716 -33.62 -12.84 38.75
N ARG A 717 -32.93 -13.71 38.00
CA ARG A 717 -31.84 -13.30 37.09
C ARG A 717 -32.32 -12.27 36.06
N GLU A 718 -33.55 -12.41 35.54
CA GLU A 718 -34.14 -11.42 34.64
C GLU A 718 -34.45 -10.08 35.34
N GLN A 719 -34.93 -10.10 36.60
CA GLN A 719 -35.21 -8.87 37.35
C GLN A 719 -33.92 -8.14 37.75
N ALA A 720 -32.88 -8.85 38.14
CA ALA A 720 -31.56 -8.27 38.42
C ALA A 720 -30.92 -7.67 37.15
N GLN A 721 -31.08 -8.32 35.99
CA GLN A 721 -30.64 -7.77 34.71
C GLN A 721 -31.47 -6.56 34.25
N ALA A 722 -32.79 -6.61 34.40
CA ALA A 722 -33.67 -5.47 34.07
C ALA A 722 -33.38 -4.27 34.97
N LEU A 723 -33.16 -4.49 36.27
CA LEU A 723 -32.78 -3.46 37.23
C LEU A 723 -31.39 -2.88 36.93
N ALA A 724 -30.40 -3.71 36.61
CA ALA A 724 -29.07 -3.25 36.20
C ALA A 724 -29.08 -2.46 34.87
N ILE A 725 -29.93 -2.85 33.91
CA ILE A 725 -30.12 -2.13 32.64
C ILE A 725 -30.85 -0.81 32.87
N ASP A 726 -31.92 -0.79 33.67
CA ASP A 726 -32.67 0.42 33.98
C ASP A 726 -31.85 1.42 34.80
N LEU A 727 -30.95 0.94 35.67
CA LEU A 727 -30.04 1.79 36.43
C LEU A 727 -28.78 2.24 35.68
N SER A 728 -28.28 1.47 34.72
CA SER A 728 -27.26 1.95 33.77
C SER A 728 -27.77 3.09 32.88
N ARG A 729 -29.10 3.25 32.78
CA ARG A 729 -29.77 4.38 32.11
C ARG A 729 -30.08 5.54 33.05
N ARG A 730 -30.06 5.32 34.37
CA ARG A 730 -30.40 6.32 35.41
C ARG A 730 -29.20 6.71 36.30
N SER A 731 -27.98 6.36 35.91
CA SER A 731 -26.77 6.72 36.66
C SER A 731 -25.54 6.92 35.77
N THR A 732 -24.67 7.86 36.15
CA THR A 732 -23.40 8.15 35.49
C THR A 732 -22.24 7.75 36.41
N PRO A 733 -21.23 6.98 35.93
CA PRO A 733 -20.06 6.63 36.75
C PRO A 733 -19.28 7.86 37.20
N ALA A 734 -18.87 7.88 38.46
CA ALA A 734 -18.01 8.90 39.07
C ALA A 734 -16.92 8.24 39.95
N GLU A 735 -15.94 9.00 40.41
CA GLU A 735 -14.85 8.45 41.23
C GLU A 735 -15.40 7.90 42.56
N GLY A 736 -15.23 6.60 42.79
CA GLY A 736 -15.70 5.91 44.00
C GLY A 736 -17.21 5.62 44.07
N GLY A 737 -17.97 5.76 42.98
CA GLY A 737 -19.41 5.47 43.00
C GLY A 737 -20.17 5.93 41.75
N PHE A 738 -21.47 6.19 41.91
CA PHE A 738 -22.35 6.60 40.81
C PHE A 738 -23.13 7.87 41.15
N CYS A 739 -23.29 8.75 40.17
CA CYS A 739 -24.19 9.89 40.24
C CYS A 739 -25.59 9.47 39.80
N THR A 740 -26.60 9.69 40.64
CA THR A 740 -28.03 9.43 40.33
C THR A 740 -28.81 10.70 40.06
N PHE A 741 -28.14 11.85 39.93
CA PHE A 741 -28.82 13.11 39.62
C PHE A 741 -29.20 13.15 38.14
N GLN A 742 -30.49 13.00 37.86
CA GLN A 742 -31.00 12.76 36.52
C GLN A 742 -30.54 13.78 35.45
N PRO A 743 -30.46 15.10 35.74
CA PRO A 743 -29.91 16.05 34.76
C PRO A 743 -28.46 15.80 34.36
N VAL A 744 -27.61 15.27 35.25
CA VAL A 744 -26.21 14.88 34.95
C VAL A 744 -26.17 13.52 34.25
N VAL A 745 -27.11 12.64 34.57
CA VAL A 745 -27.28 11.34 33.89
C VAL A 745 -27.72 11.50 32.44
N ASP A 746 -28.58 12.48 32.18
CA ASP A 746 -29.07 12.82 30.85
C ASP A 746 -28.10 13.75 30.08
N GLY A 747 -26.90 14.01 30.62
CA GLY A 747 -25.80 14.71 29.93
C GLY A 747 -25.69 16.22 30.19
N GLY A 748 -26.42 16.77 31.16
CA GLY A 748 -26.31 18.15 31.63
C GLY A 748 -25.14 18.38 32.59
N ALA A 749 -24.81 19.66 32.83
CA ALA A 749 -23.73 20.06 33.74
C ALA A 749 -24.10 19.81 35.21
N CYS A 750 -23.13 19.38 36.02
CA CYS A 750 -23.32 19.17 37.45
C CYS A 750 -23.40 20.52 38.20
N PRO A 751 -24.49 20.80 38.95
CA PRO A 751 -24.61 22.05 39.70
C PRO A 751 -23.72 22.11 40.95
N TRP A 752 -23.11 20.98 41.34
CA TRP A 752 -22.22 20.87 42.50
C TRP A 752 -20.74 20.73 42.12
N SER A 753 -20.35 21.12 40.91
CA SER A 753 -18.94 21.12 40.47
C SER A 753 -18.21 19.77 40.64
N LEU A 754 -18.96 18.66 40.56
CA LEU A 754 -18.46 17.29 40.76
C LEU A 754 -17.91 17.01 42.17
N ASP A 755 -18.32 17.76 43.20
CA ASP A 755 -18.07 17.41 44.61
C ASP A 755 -18.95 16.23 45.06
N CYS A 756 -18.66 15.05 44.51
CA CYS A 756 -19.45 13.84 44.73
C CYS A 756 -19.43 13.38 46.19
N HIS A 757 -18.36 13.66 46.93
CA HIS A 757 -18.21 13.22 48.32
C HIS A 757 -19.18 13.88 49.29
N ASN A 758 -19.64 15.11 49.00
CA ASN A 758 -20.62 15.83 49.81
C ASN A 758 -22.02 15.88 49.16
N CYS A 759 -22.23 15.17 48.06
CA CYS A 759 -23.49 15.18 47.31
C CYS A 759 -24.45 14.09 47.82
N ASP A 760 -25.70 14.46 48.10
CA ASP A 760 -26.75 13.53 48.52
C ASP A 760 -27.28 12.65 47.37
N LYS A 761 -26.97 13.02 46.12
CA LYS A 761 -27.31 12.26 44.89
C LYS A 761 -26.17 11.34 44.42
N PHE A 762 -25.14 11.17 45.25
CA PHE A 762 -24.05 10.25 45.01
C PHE A 762 -24.26 8.97 45.82
N VAL A 763 -24.12 7.82 45.15
CA VAL A 763 -24.30 6.49 45.76
C VAL A 763 -23.03 5.66 45.59
N LEU A 764 -22.65 4.91 46.62
CA LEU A 764 -21.45 4.07 46.60
C LEU A 764 -21.81 2.65 46.15
N SER A 765 -20.89 2.02 45.43
CA SER A 765 -20.95 0.57 45.21
C SER A 765 -20.53 -0.16 46.51
N GLY A 766 -20.94 -1.43 46.67
CA GLY A 766 -20.55 -2.24 47.83
C GLY A 766 -19.02 -2.36 48.00
N ALA A 767 -18.26 -2.33 46.90
CA ALA A 767 -16.80 -2.34 46.92
C ALA A 767 -16.21 -1.00 47.43
N ASP A 768 -16.81 0.13 47.04
CA ASP A 768 -16.36 1.47 47.45
C ASP A 768 -16.73 1.78 48.91
N LEU A 769 -17.79 1.17 49.44
CA LEU A 769 -18.16 1.26 50.86
C LEU A 769 -17.07 0.67 51.77
N LEU A 770 -16.48 -0.48 51.40
CA LEU A 770 -15.42 -1.12 52.18
C LEU A 770 -14.11 -0.33 52.14
N TYR A 771 -13.84 0.37 51.06
CA TYR A 771 -12.71 1.31 50.95
C TYR A 771 -12.96 2.56 51.79
N TRP A 772 -14.17 3.13 51.74
CA TRP A 772 -14.55 4.30 52.53
C TRP A 772 -14.57 4.02 54.04
N ARG A 773 -15.10 2.87 54.49
CA ARG A 773 -15.09 2.48 55.91
C ARG A 773 -13.68 2.37 56.48
N ARG A 774 -12.75 1.77 55.72
CA ARG A 774 -11.32 1.66 56.10
C ARG A 774 -10.57 2.99 56.16
N LYS A 775 -11.09 4.05 55.54
CA LYS A 775 -10.49 5.40 55.55
C LYS A 775 -11.08 6.29 56.66
N ARG A 776 -12.13 5.82 57.33
CA ARG A 776 -12.87 6.54 58.39
C ARG A 776 -12.49 6.06 59.81
N GLU A 777 -12.02 4.82 59.93
CA GLU A 777 -11.19 4.33 61.04
C GLU A 777 -9.77 4.88 60.92
#